data_AF-A0A954NSN5-F1
#
_entry.id   AF-A0A954NSN5-F1
#
_cell.length_a   1.000
_cell.length_b   1.000
_cell.length_c   1.000
_cell.angle_alpha   90.00
_cell.angle_beta   90.00
_cell.angle_gamma   90.00
#
_symmetry.space_group_name_H-M   'P 1'
#
loop_
_entity.id
_entity.type
_entity.pdbx_description
1 polymer ?
#
loop_
_entity_poly.entity_id
_entity_poly.type
_entity_poly.pdbx_seq_one_letter_code
_entity_poly.pdbx_strand_id
1 'polypeptide(L)'
;MPRHLWICSLSLLVSPSLFAADPSFHRHDINLDSTFPAAAAIDVNEDGRLDIVSGGWWYEAPSWQKHFLRNVQEIRGRYDDYSNLPLHVNGDGRLDFISANYRSESIFWIENAGPDVDEWPTHKIETPGHMETGRLYDIDGDGRLDLLPAGKEFAAWWSIIPGPPAAQGIQSATWKRHDLPIQLAGHGIGFGDVDGDGLGDVIGDKGWAKAPLNRRSGQWEWQPEFVLPRDASIPILVHDVDSDCDADLIWGRGHRTGLYWMEQQTIDGERDWQMHAIDTEWSQLHSILLADFDNDGRDELIAGKRYLGHDGKDVGEYDPMVMLAYQFDGNSRTWKRTIVDWGSRAGMDLDPKAVDLDADGDLDLLCPTRGGLCLLENLHVNGSESSPTAHTEGTFVNYPDHTDVSVVRDVTGELRAIETPDDAGLRRAHILAGIQQAMGPLPGPELRVPLDVESELIEKTENYQRYRVTFASAPGERVIAWLLMPNDLTDRASAMLCLHQTVPIGKDEPAGLGGKPNLHYAHELANRGYVCLVPDYPSFGEDTFDFEAAADRWQSGSMKAIWNNIRSIDYLETLPEVNPDRIGVIGHSLGGHNALFTAAFDQRLNAVVTSCGFTEFHQYYSGDLKGWTSLRYMPRIASEYGNNPDRVPFDFQEVFAAIAPRPVFINAPVEDSNFEIKGVRAVVQAVEPVYARLRSREFQTVRLETPNVGHDFPPDIREAAYEWLSEVLR
;
A
#
# COMPACT_ATOMS: atom_id res chain seq x y z
N MET A 1 -72.10 -7.08 12.24
CA MET A 1 -70.88 -7.89 12.06
C MET A 1 -70.22 -7.52 10.75
N PRO A 2 -69.16 -6.69 10.75
CA PRO A 2 -68.25 -6.59 9.62
C PRO A 2 -66.89 -7.20 9.96
N ARG A 3 -66.28 -7.81 8.94
CA ARG A 3 -64.97 -8.45 8.94
C ARG A 3 -63.86 -7.40 9.00
N HIS A 4 -62.90 -7.55 9.91
CA HIS A 4 -61.65 -6.79 9.91
C HIS A 4 -60.56 -7.58 9.17
N LEU A 5 -60.02 -6.97 8.12
CA LEU A 5 -58.76 -7.33 7.48
C LEU A 5 -57.62 -7.15 8.50
N TRP A 6 -56.75 -8.15 8.63
CA TRP A 6 -55.44 -7.99 9.26
C TRP A 6 -54.43 -7.60 8.19
N ILE A 7 -53.86 -6.41 8.33
CA ILE A 7 -52.68 -5.97 7.58
C ILE A 7 -51.47 -6.48 8.39
N CYS A 8 -50.71 -7.40 7.82
CA CYS A 8 -49.40 -7.77 8.38
C CYS A 8 -48.40 -6.65 8.06
N SER A 9 -48.03 -5.89 9.07
CA SER A 9 -46.90 -4.97 9.03
C SER A 9 -45.61 -5.79 9.17
N LEU A 10 -44.93 -6.08 8.06
CA LEU A 10 -43.57 -6.61 8.10
C LEU A 10 -42.66 -5.46 8.54
N SER A 11 -42.26 -5.48 9.81
CA SER A 11 -41.22 -4.58 10.33
C SER A 11 -39.89 -5.19 9.95
N LEU A 12 -39.20 -4.62 8.96
CA LEU A 12 -37.78 -4.90 8.71
C LEU A 12 -37.01 -4.39 9.93
N LEU A 13 -36.63 -5.32 10.81
CA LEU A 13 -35.59 -5.08 11.80
C LEU A 13 -34.27 -5.05 11.03
N VAL A 14 -33.75 -3.85 10.79
CA VAL A 14 -32.34 -3.66 10.48
C VAL A 14 -31.60 -3.96 11.77
N SER A 15 -31.07 -5.18 11.89
CA SER A 15 -30.07 -5.48 12.90
C SER A 15 -28.82 -4.66 12.54
N PRO A 16 -28.24 -3.86 13.45
CA PRO A 16 -26.91 -3.35 13.23
C PRO A 16 -25.98 -4.56 13.10
N SER A 17 -25.22 -4.64 12.01
CA SER A 17 -24.09 -5.56 11.90
C SER A 17 -23.16 -5.22 13.06
N LEU A 18 -23.24 -6.02 14.13
CA LEU A 18 -22.25 -6.00 15.20
C LEU A 18 -21.03 -6.68 14.60
N PHE A 19 -20.05 -5.91 14.15
CA PHE A 19 -18.70 -6.42 13.98
C PHE A 19 -18.29 -7.13 15.29
N ALA A 20 -17.59 -8.25 15.19
CA ALA A 20 -16.95 -8.87 16.34
C ALA A 20 -16.01 -7.86 17.02
N ALA A 21 -15.65 -8.13 18.27
CA ALA A 21 -14.66 -7.31 18.96
C ALA A 21 -13.33 -7.38 18.18
N ASP A 22 -12.66 -6.24 18.01
CA ASP A 22 -11.38 -6.21 17.30
C ASP A 22 -10.37 -7.17 17.94
N PRO A 23 -9.61 -7.96 17.16
CA PRO A 23 -8.61 -8.85 17.69
C PRO A 23 -7.57 -8.05 18.46
N SER A 24 -7.14 -8.58 19.61
CA SER A 24 -6.21 -7.92 20.51
C SER A 24 -4.93 -8.72 20.63
N PHE A 25 -3.79 -8.07 20.47
CA PHE A 25 -2.50 -8.74 20.41
C PHE A 25 -1.55 -8.32 21.55
N HIS A 26 -0.69 -9.25 21.96
CA HIS A 26 0.48 -8.99 22.78
C HIS A 26 1.77 -9.23 21.99
N ARG A 27 2.69 -8.26 22.04
CA ARG A 27 3.95 -8.34 21.28
C ARG A 27 5.09 -8.89 22.12
N HIS A 28 5.65 -10.01 21.69
CA HIS A 28 6.91 -10.58 22.19
C HIS A 28 8.07 -10.25 21.26
N ASP A 29 9.10 -9.58 21.79
CA ASP A 29 10.33 -9.29 21.07
C ASP A 29 11.29 -10.50 21.20
N ILE A 30 11.16 -11.49 20.31
CA ILE A 30 11.92 -12.75 20.35
C ILE A 30 13.42 -12.52 20.11
N ASN A 31 13.77 -11.77 19.05
CA ASN A 31 15.15 -11.39 18.77
C ASN A 31 15.22 -10.10 17.92
N LEU A 32 15.42 -8.96 18.56
CA LEU A 32 15.53 -7.64 17.91
C LEU A 32 16.81 -7.45 17.10
N ASP A 33 17.81 -8.33 17.26
CA ASP A 33 19.05 -8.31 16.48
C ASP A 33 18.96 -9.23 15.24
N SER A 34 17.83 -9.92 15.03
CA SER A 34 17.63 -10.75 13.85
C SER A 34 17.56 -9.89 12.59
N THR A 35 18.25 -10.33 11.54
CA THR A 35 18.21 -9.70 10.21
C THR A 35 17.69 -10.68 9.15
N PHE A 36 17.02 -11.75 9.55
CA PHE A 36 16.46 -12.78 8.65
C PHE A 36 15.01 -12.44 8.29
N PRO A 37 14.64 -12.42 6.99
CA PRO A 37 13.31 -12.02 6.53
C PRO A 37 12.26 -13.15 6.53
N ALA A 38 12.64 -14.34 7.00
CA ALA A 38 11.82 -15.54 6.97
C ALA A 38 11.89 -16.28 8.32
N ALA A 39 10.79 -16.94 8.67
CA ALA A 39 10.72 -17.81 9.84
C ALA A 39 9.70 -18.93 9.63
N ALA A 40 9.84 -19.99 10.41
CA ALA A 40 8.90 -21.09 10.51
C ALA A 40 8.63 -21.44 11.97
N ALA A 41 7.50 -22.10 12.20
CA ALA A 41 7.15 -22.73 13.47
C ALA A 41 7.18 -24.25 13.30
N ILE A 42 8.06 -24.94 14.01
CA ILE A 42 8.22 -26.41 13.98
C ILE A 42 8.61 -26.91 15.37
N ASP A 43 8.19 -28.11 15.76
CA ASP A 43 8.65 -28.76 16.99
C ASP A 43 10.06 -29.33 16.76
N VAL A 44 11.09 -28.64 17.26
CA VAL A 44 12.49 -29.00 17.02
C VAL A 44 12.93 -30.13 17.95
N ASN A 45 12.48 -30.08 19.21
CA ASN A 45 12.93 -30.97 20.28
C ASN A 45 11.96 -32.13 20.58
N GLU A 46 10.88 -32.26 19.79
CA GLU A 46 9.81 -33.26 19.91
C GLU A 46 9.11 -33.22 21.28
N ASP A 47 9.01 -32.03 21.89
CA ASP A 47 8.35 -31.83 23.19
C ASP A 47 6.85 -31.53 23.11
N GLY A 48 6.32 -31.43 21.88
CA GLY A 48 4.93 -31.16 21.58
C GLY A 48 4.56 -29.68 21.52
N ARG A 49 5.52 -28.76 21.66
CA ARG A 49 5.33 -27.32 21.44
C ARG A 49 6.03 -26.88 20.16
N LEU A 50 5.49 -25.87 19.50
CA LEU A 50 6.12 -25.30 18.32
C LEU A 50 7.23 -24.33 18.73
N ASP A 51 8.44 -24.59 18.22
CA ASP A 51 9.57 -23.68 18.32
C ASP A 51 9.65 -22.78 17.09
N ILE A 52 10.34 -21.65 17.23
CA ILE A 52 10.56 -20.74 16.11
C ILE A 52 11.92 -21.04 15.47
N VAL A 53 11.98 -21.21 14.15
CA VAL A 53 13.23 -21.25 13.38
C VAL A 53 13.35 -20.04 12.47
N SER A 54 14.53 -19.41 12.43
CA SER A 54 14.79 -18.27 11.55
C SER A 54 16.28 -18.16 11.24
N GLY A 55 16.63 -18.29 9.96
CA GLY A 55 18.00 -18.23 9.48
C GLY A 55 18.90 -19.30 10.08
N GLY A 56 19.83 -18.84 10.91
CA GLY A 56 20.86 -19.67 11.55
C GLY A 56 20.52 -20.14 12.95
N TRP A 57 19.30 -19.89 13.44
CA TRP A 57 18.92 -20.08 14.85
C TRP A 57 17.53 -20.70 14.98
N TRP A 58 17.33 -21.39 16.10
CA TRP A 58 16.00 -21.73 16.61
C TRP A 58 15.80 -21.20 18.04
N TYR A 59 14.54 -21.02 18.44
CA TYR A 59 14.14 -20.42 19.71
C TYR A 59 13.14 -21.33 20.40
N GLU A 60 13.55 -21.91 21.54
CA GLU A 60 12.83 -22.97 22.23
C GLU A 60 11.63 -22.46 23.04
N ALA A 61 10.43 -22.96 22.73
CA ALA A 61 9.21 -22.60 23.42
C ALA A 61 9.13 -23.21 24.85
N PRO A 62 8.56 -22.48 25.84
CA PRO A 62 8.00 -21.14 25.75
C PRO A 62 9.00 -20.04 26.15
N SER A 63 10.24 -20.40 26.50
CA SER A 63 11.24 -19.46 27.02
C SER A 63 11.92 -18.62 25.92
N TRP A 64 11.73 -19.03 24.67
CA TRP A 64 12.39 -18.52 23.48
C TRP A 64 13.92 -18.54 23.58
N GLN A 65 14.45 -19.54 24.30
CA GLN A 65 15.89 -19.70 24.45
C GLN A 65 16.52 -19.93 23.07
N LYS A 66 17.48 -19.08 22.72
CA LYS A 66 18.15 -19.08 21.43
C LYS A 66 19.20 -20.20 21.34
N HIS A 67 19.11 -21.00 20.29
CA HIS A 67 20.01 -22.11 19.99
C HIS A 67 20.53 -22.01 18.55
N PHE A 68 21.80 -22.39 18.36
CA PHE A 68 22.40 -22.41 17.02
C PHE A 68 21.80 -23.54 16.18
N LEU A 69 21.50 -23.25 14.91
CA LEU A 69 20.93 -24.21 13.96
C LEU A 69 21.89 -24.48 12.80
N ARG A 70 22.37 -23.42 12.14
CA ARG A 70 23.29 -23.51 11.00
C ARG A 70 23.98 -22.19 10.69
N ASN A 71 25.05 -22.26 9.90
CA ASN A 71 25.58 -21.09 9.23
C ASN A 71 24.73 -20.72 8.00
N VAL A 72 24.31 -19.46 7.92
CA VAL A 72 23.65 -18.91 6.72
C VAL A 72 24.64 -18.02 5.98
N GLN A 73 24.79 -18.25 4.68
CA GLN A 73 25.69 -17.45 3.87
C GLN A 73 25.19 -16.02 3.73
N GLU A 74 26.07 -15.05 3.93
CA GLU A 74 25.81 -13.66 3.58
C GLU A 74 26.33 -13.37 2.17
N ILE A 75 25.45 -12.89 1.28
CA ILE A 75 25.76 -12.55 -0.10
C ILE A 75 25.37 -11.10 -0.32
N ARG A 76 26.32 -10.26 -0.75
CA ARG A 76 26.07 -8.83 -1.04
C ARG A 76 25.35 -8.09 0.10
N GLY A 77 25.72 -8.35 1.35
CA GLY A 77 25.20 -7.64 2.53
C GLY A 77 23.86 -8.16 3.06
N ARG A 78 23.35 -9.30 2.59
CA ARG A 78 22.16 -9.95 3.16
C ARG A 78 22.36 -11.45 3.28
N TYR A 79 21.76 -12.03 4.31
CA TYR A 79 21.68 -13.47 4.47
C TYR A 79 20.79 -14.10 3.40
N ASP A 80 21.22 -15.25 2.91
CA ASP A 80 20.53 -16.04 1.90
C ASP A 80 19.54 -17.00 2.58
N ASP A 81 18.47 -16.42 3.14
CA ASP A 81 17.36 -17.11 3.80
C ASP A 81 16.02 -16.41 3.52
N TYR A 82 15.51 -16.57 2.30
CA TYR A 82 14.36 -15.81 1.78
C TYR A 82 13.00 -16.50 2.00
N SER A 83 13.01 -17.76 2.45
CA SER A 83 11.83 -18.51 2.90
C SER A 83 12.24 -19.60 3.89
N ASN A 84 11.36 -19.94 4.82
CA ASN A 84 11.48 -21.05 5.75
C ASN A 84 10.15 -21.80 5.70
N LEU A 85 10.01 -22.70 4.71
CA LEU A 85 8.76 -23.38 4.38
C LEU A 85 8.73 -24.78 5.02
N PRO A 86 7.94 -25.02 6.09
CA PRO A 86 7.93 -26.30 6.79
C PRO A 86 7.41 -27.43 5.90
N LEU A 87 8.17 -28.52 5.78
CA LEU A 87 7.81 -29.64 4.90
C LEU A 87 8.41 -30.95 5.39
N HIS A 88 7.68 -32.06 5.25
CA HIS A 88 8.24 -33.40 5.46
C HIS A 88 8.94 -33.90 4.19
N VAL A 89 10.27 -34.05 4.23
CA VAL A 89 11.05 -34.47 3.05
C VAL A 89 11.49 -35.91 3.12
N ASN A 90 12.10 -36.33 4.24
CA ASN A 90 12.79 -37.60 4.38
C ASN A 90 12.00 -38.68 5.14
N GLY A 91 10.75 -38.41 5.52
CA GLY A 91 9.87 -39.35 6.20
C GLY A 91 10.35 -39.80 7.60
N ASP A 92 11.23 -39.03 8.25
CA ASP A 92 11.77 -39.37 9.57
C ASP A 92 10.86 -38.96 10.75
N GLY A 93 9.75 -38.28 10.44
CA GLY A 93 8.75 -37.83 11.40
C GLY A 93 8.92 -36.37 11.84
N ARG A 94 10.07 -35.74 11.55
CA ARG A 94 10.29 -34.32 11.84
C ARG A 94 9.92 -33.46 10.64
N LEU A 95 9.52 -32.22 10.93
CA LEU A 95 9.38 -31.20 9.89
C LEU A 95 10.75 -30.62 9.60
N ASP A 96 11.10 -30.63 8.32
CA ASP A 96 12.23 -29.89 7.76
C ASP A 96 11.76 -28.51 7.30
N PHE A 97 12.63 -27.74 6.67
CA PHE A 97 12.19 -26.55 5.94
C PHE A 97 12.93 -26.32 4.63
N ILE A 98 12.24 -25.64 3.69
CA ILE A 98 12.75 -25.30 2.37
C ILE A 98 13.01 -23.79 2.27
N SER A 99 14.17 -23.46 1.73
CA SER A 99 14.63 -22.08 1.50
C SER A 99 14.84 -21.83 0.01
N ALA A 100 14.00 -20.98 -0.59
CA ALA A 100 14.06 -20.54 -1.98
C ALA A 100 14.67 -19.13 -2.05
N ASN A 101 15.86 -18.99 -2.65
CA ASN A 101 16.71 -17.84 -2.39
C ASN A 101 17.00 -16.95 -3.60
N TYR A 102 16.99 -15.63 -3.36
CA TYR A 102 17.22 -14.64 -4.41
C TYR A 102 18.69 -14.55 -4.82
N ARG A 103 19.62 -14.58 -3.86
CA ARG A 103 21.01 -14.18 -4.13
C ARG A 103 21.89 -15.34 -4.56
N SER A 104 21.76 -16.50 -3.92
CA SER A 104 22.41 -17.73 -4.38
C SER A 104 21.71 -18.37 -5.57
N GLU A 105 20.51 -17.89 -5.93
CA GLU A 105 19.65 -18.45 -6.98
C GLU A 105 19.29 -19.92 -6.72
N SER A 106 19.40 -20.37 -5.46
CA SER A 106 19.33 -21.78 -5.09
C SER A 106 18.13 -22.10 -4.20
N ILE A 107 17.67 -23.34 -4.34
CA ILE A 107 16.69 -23.95 -3.46
C ILE A 107 17.45 -24.91 -2.53
N PHE A 108 17.28 -24.74 -1.22
CA PHE A 108 17.86 -25.60 -0.20
C PHE A 108 16.78 -26.31 0.60
N TRP A 109 17.03 -27.58 0.89
CA TRP A 109 16.35 -28.32 1.96
C TRP A 109 17.26 -28.32 3.18
N ILE A 110 16.75 -27.83 4.31
CA ILE A 110 17.43 -27.87 5.59
C ILE A 110 16.77 -28.96 6.43
N GLU A 111 17.53 -30.01 6.73
CA GLU A 111 17.08 -31.20 7.44
C GLU A 111 17.06 -30.96 8.95
N ASN A 112 15.91 -31.17 9.59
CA ASN A 112 15.79 -31.13 11.03
C ASN A 112 16.44 -32.36 11.66
N ALA A 113 17.69 -32.20 12.08
CA ALA A 113 18.49 -33.26 12.70
C ALA A 113 18.25 -33.39 14.21
N GLY A 114 17.33 -32.60 14.79
CA GLY A 114 17.04 -32.53 16.22
C GLY A 114 17.94 -31.54 16.98
N PRO A 115 17.70 -31.36 18.30
CA PRO A 115 18.31 -30.30 19.11
C PRO A 115 19.76 -30.60 19.51
N ASP A 116 20.18 -31.87 19.50
CA ASP A 116 21.50 -32.32 19.96
C ASP A 116 22.58 -32.30 18.85
N VAL A 117 22.26 -31.78 17.67
CA VAL A 117 23.17 -31.76 16.51
C VAL A 117 23.83 -30.39 16.38
N ASP A 118 25.15 -30.38 16.25
CA ASP A 118 25.95 -29.14 16.19
C ASP A 118 25.56 -28.21 15.04
N GLU A 119 25.23 -28.76 13.87
CA GLU A 119 24.80 -28.01 12.68
C GLU A 119 23.88 -28.87 11.81
N TRP A 120 22.74 -28.33 11.44
CA TRP A 120 21.76 -29.05 10.62
C TRP A 120 22.25 -29.26 9.18
N PRO A 121 22.08 -30.46 8.59
CA PRO A 121 22.43 -30.72 7.20
C PRO A 121 21.65 -29.80 6.26
N THR A 122 22.36 -29.16 5.33
CA THR A 122 21.77 -28.35 4.27
C THR A 122 22.04 -29.00 2.92
N HIS A 123 20.98 -29.39 2.22
CA HIS A 123 21.01 -30.09 0.94
C HIS A 123 20.56 -29.15 -0.17
N LYS A 124 21.42 -28.91 -1.17
CA LYS A 124 21.02 -28.12 -2.34
C LYS A 124 20.15 -28.96 -3.28
N ILE A 125 18.94 -28.49 -3.55
CA ILE A 125 18.00 -29.12 -4.49
C ILE A 125 18.39 -28.75 -5.92
N GLU A 126 18.40 -27.44 -6.23
CA GLU A 126 18.67 -26.91 -7.57
C GLU A 126 19.15 -25.46 -7.47
N THR A 127 19.68 -24.91 -8.58
CA THR A 127 19.98 -23.48 -8.75
C THR A 127 19.22 -22.95 -9.98
N PRO A 128 17.88 -22.75 -9.90
CA PRO A 128 17.06 -22.45 -11.07
C PRO A 128 17.11 -20.98 -11.54
N GLY A 129 17.49 -20.04 -10.67
CA GLY A 129 17.50 -18.60 -10.97
C GLY A 129 17.07 -17.76 -9.76
N HIS A 130 16.89 -16.45 -9.93
CA HIS A 130 16.50 -15.57 -8.83
C HIS A 130 15.06 -15.85 -8.39
N MET A 131 14.85 -15.99 -7.07
CA MET A 131 13.55 -16.20 -6.45
C MET A 131 13.42 -15.29 -5.23
N GLU A 132 12.44 -14.40 -5.18
CA GLU A 132 12.30 -13.52 -4.01
C GLU A 132 11.78 -14.25 -2.77
N THR A 133 10.97 -15.29 -2.96
CA THR A 133 10.58 -16.26 -1.94
C THR A 133 9.88 -17.45 -2.63
N GLY A 134 9.27 -18.34 -1.87
CA GLY A 134 8.40 -19.40 -2.38
C GLY A 134 7.24 -19.70 -1.44
N ARG A 135 6.27 -20.49 -1.91
CA ARG A 135 5.12 -20.95 -1.14
C ARG A 135 4.94 -22.45 -1.33
N LEU A 136 4.15 -23.05 -0.44
CA LEU A 136 3.81 -24.46 -0.47
C LEU A 136 2.33 -24.64 -0.81
N TYR A 137 2.04 -25.50 -1.78
CA TYR A 137 0.68 -25.85 -2.21
C TYR A 137 0.63 -27.30 -2.64
N ASP A 138 -0.51 -27.99 -2.49
CA ASP A 138 -0.71 -29.31 -3.11
C ASP A 138 -1.09 -29.14 -4.58
N ILE A 139 -0.09 -28.91 -5.44
CA ILE A 139 -0.30 -28.52 -6.84
C ILE A 139 -0.87 -29.68 -7.65
N ASP A 140 -0.36 -30.89 -7.40
CA ASP A 140 -0.79 -32.08 -8.13
C ASP A 140 -1.86 -32.95 -7.44
N GLY A 141 -2.31 -32.56 -6.25
CA GLY A 141 -3.47 -33.13 -5.56
C GLY A 141 -3.20 -34.50 -4.99
N ASP A 142 -1.94 -34.80 -4.66
CA ASP A 142 -1.55 -36.07 -4.08
C ASP A 142 -1.58 -36.07 -2.54
N GLY A 143 -1.98 -34.94 -1.94
CA GLY A 143 -2.05 -34.73 -0.50
C GLY A 143 -0.72 -34.35 0.13
N ARG A 144 0.34 -34.15 -0.65
CA ARG A 144 1.62 -33.59 -0.20
C ARG A 144 1.80 -32.20 -0.76
N LEU A 145 2.40 -31.33 0.05
CA LEU A 145 2.73 -29.99 -0.41
C LEU A 145 3.93 -30.01 -1.34
N ASP A 146 3.83 -29.25 -2.42
CA ASP A 146 4.84 -28.98 -3.42
C ASP A 146 5.38 -27.55 -3.28
N LEU A 147 6.61 -27.33 -3.74
CA LEU A 147 7.25 -26.01 -3.73
C LEU A 147 6.92 -25.21 -5.00
N LEU A 148 6.35 -24.02 -4.80
CA LEU A 148 6.14 -23.01 -5.84
C LEU A 148 6.97 -21.74 -5.54
N PRO A 149 8.17 -21.58 -6.12
CA PRO A 149 8.96 -20.37 -5.98
C PRO A 149 8.50 -19.25 -6.94
N ALA A 150 8.64 -18.00 -6.49
CA ALA A 150 8.43 -16.82 -7.33
C ALA A 150 9.69 -16.55 -8.18
N GLY A 151 9.85 -17.33 -9.25
CA GLY A 151 11.00 -17.22 -10.16
C GLY A 151 10.93 -15.96 -11.03
N LYS A 152 12.00 -15.16 -11.02
CA LYS A 152 12.06 -13.91 -11.80
C LYS A 152 12.32 -14.14 -13.29
N GLU A 153 13.13 -15.15 -13.63
CA GLU A 153 13.48 -15.50 -15.01
C GLU A 153 13.02 -16.91 -15.43
N PHE A 154 12.28 -17.61 -14.56
CA PHE A 154 11.74 -18.94 -14.83
C PHE A 154 10.40 -19.11 -14.11
N ALA A 155 9.58 -20.04 -14.59
CA ALA A 155 8.36 -20.47 -13.92
C ALA A 155 8.34 -22.01 -13.85
N ALA A 156 8.30 -22.56 -12.64
CA ALA A 156 8.27 -23.99 -12.40
C ALA A 156 7.85 -24.27 -10.95
N TRP A 157 7.46 -25.51 -10.67
CA TRP A 157 7.25 -26.03 -9.32
C TRP A 157 7.98 -27.35 -9.10
N TRP A 158 8.20 -27.72 -7.85
CA TRP A 158 8.95 -28.93 -7.47
C TRP A 158 8.12 -29.83 -6.57
N SER A 159 8.02 -31.09 -6.97
CA SER A 159 7.43 -32.15 -6.14
C SER A 159 8.49 -33.07 -5.54
N ILE A 160 8.14 -33.66 -4.40
CA ILE A 160 8.95 -34.70 -3.76
C ILE A 160 8.51 -36.07 -4.27
N ILE A 161 9.45 -36.84 -4.78
CA ILE A 161 9.29 -38.27 -5.06
C ILE A 161 9.95 -39.04 -3.92
N PRO A 162 9.17 -39.59 -2.97
CA PRO A 162 9.71 -40.38 -1.88
C PRO A 162 10.29 -41.70 -2.42
N GLY A 163 11.47 -42.07 -1.91
CA GLY A 163 12.11 -43.36 -2.18
C GLY A 163 11.36 -44.52 -1.51
N PRO A 164 11.86 -45.77 -1.61
CA PRO A 164 11.28 -46.87 -0.85
C PRO A 164 11.37 -46.60 0.67
N PRO A 165 10.35 -46.99 1.47
CA PRO A 165 10.38 -46.81 2.93
C PRO A 165 11.66 -47.43 3.51
N ALA A 166 12.39 -46.65 4.29
CA ALA A 166 13.56 -47.16 5.00
C ALA A 166 13.10 -48.09 6.12
N ALA A 167 13.74 -49.26 6.27
CA ALA A 167 13.43 -50.18 7.38
C ALA A 167 13.78 -49.58 8.75
N GLN A 168 14.78 -48.69 8.77
CA GLN A 168 15.17 -47.75 9.84
C GLN A 168 15.94 -46.57 9.19
N GLY A 169 15.68 -45.32 9.58
CA GLY A 169 16.43 -44.13 9.12
C GLY A 169 15.77 -43.31 8.01
N ILE A 170 16.55 -42.40 7.41
CA ILE A 170 16.16 -41.37 6.42
C ILE A 170 15.68 -42.04 5.11
N GLN A 171 14.46 -41.72 4.67
CA GLN A 171 13.97 -42.09 3.34
C GLN A 171 14.63 -41.17 2.30
N SER A 172 15.22 -41.74 1.25
CA SER A 172 15.78 -40.92 0.17
C SER A 172 14.66 -40.16 -0.54
N ALA A 173 14.76 -38.84 -0.65
CA ALA A 173 13.84 -38.01 -1.42
C ALA A 173 14.49 -37.58 -2.74
N THR A 174 13.76 -37.63 -3.84
CA THR A 174 14.19 -37.01 -5.12
C THR A 174 13.24 -35.88 -5.47
N TRP A 175 13.79 -34.71 -5.75
CA TRP A 175 13.01 -33.56 -6.18
C TRP A 175 12.81 -33.60 -7.70
N LYS A 176 11.58 -33.38 -8.16
CA LYS A 176 11.26 -33.30 -9.58
C LYS A 176 10.70 -31.93 -9.92
N ARG A 177 11.39 -31.25 -10.83
CA ARG A 177 10.95 -30.00 -11.45
C ARG A 177 9.85 -30.23 -12.48
N HIS A 178 8.88 -29.34 -12.49
CA HIS A 178 7.80 -29.26 -13.47
C HIS A 178 7.74 -27.83 -14.02
N ASP A 179 8.06 -27.66 -15.30
CA ASP A 179 8.06 -26.33 -15.93
C ASP A 179 6.63 -25.82 -16.16
N LEU A 180 6.44 -24.53 -15.95
CA LEU A 180 5.21 -23.79 -16.19
C LEU A 180 5.39 -22.82 -17.38
N PRO A 181 4.31 -22.22 -17.90
CA PRO A 181 4.41 -21.17 -18.91
C PRO A 181 5.31 -20.03 -18.42
N ILE A 182 6.29 -19.65 -19.25
CA ILE A 182 7.31 -18.64 -18.88
C ILE A 182 6.73 -17.26 -18.59
N GLN A 183 5.51 -16.98 -19.06
CA GLN A 183 4.79 -15.74 -18.83
C GLN A 183 4.46 -15.50 -17.34
N LEU A 184 4.47 -16.57 -16.52
CA LEU A 184 4.34 -16.49 -15.06
C LEU A 184 5.61 -16.00 -14.36
N ALA A 185 6.76 -15.99 -15.05
CA ALA A 185 8.00 -15.50 -14.46
C ALA A 185 7.91 -13.98 -14.21
N GLY A 186 8.33 -13.55 -13.03
CA GLY A 186 8.18 -12.17 -12.61
C GLY A 186 8.20 -12.02 -11.09
N HIS A 187 7.62 -10.91 -10.63
CA HIS A 187 7.40 -10.64 -9.23
C HIS A 187 5.90 -10.82 -8.94
N GLY A 188 5.58 -11.55 -7.87
CA GLY A 188 4.22 -12.01 -7.60
C GLY A 188 3.99 -13.42 -8.15
N ILE A 189 3.49 -14.29 -7.28
CA ILE A 189 3.05 -15.65 -7.65
C ILE A 189 1.90 -16.03 -6.72
N GLY A 190 0.87 -16.68 -7.26
CA GLY A 190 -0.27 -17.17 -6.52
C GLY A 190 -0.67 -18.57 -6.96
N PHE A 191 -1.54 -19.20 -6.17
CA PHE A 191 -2.13 -20.50 -6.49
C PHE A 191 -3.56 -20.58 -5.95
N GLY A 192 -4.48 -21.05 -6.78
CA GLY A 192 -5.90 -21.23 -6.45
C GLY A 192 -6.75 -21.49 -7.70
N ASP A 193 -7.97 -21.97 -7.51
CA ASP A 193 -8.89 -22.31 -8.61
C ASP A 193 -9.52 -21.03 -9.18
N VAL A 194 -9.02 -20.54 -10.33
CA VAL A 194 -9.44 -19.25 -10.90
C VAL A 194 -10.70 -19.40 -11.75
N ASP A 195 -10.94 -20.58 -12.32
CA ASP A 195 -12.07 -20.82 -13.23
C ASP A 195 -13.17 -21.74 -12.70
N GLY A 196 -13.07 -22.19 -11.46
CA GLY A 196 -14.08 -22.96 -10.76
C GLY A 196 -14.18 -24.40 -11.24
N ASP A 197 -13.15 -24.93 -11.92
CA ASP A 197 -13.14 -26.32 -12.40
C ASP A 197 -12.70 -27.34 -11.35
N GLY A 198 -12.33 -26.86 -10.15
CA GLY A 198 -11.89 -27.65 -9.01
C GLY A 198 -10.40 -27.99 -9.04
N LEU A 199 -9.62 -27.43 -9.97
CA LEU A 199 -8.17 -27.58 -10.03
C LEU A 199 -7.49 -26.26 -9.67
N GLY A 200 -6.45 -26.31 -8.85
CA GLY A 200 -5.68 -25.10 -8.53
C GLY A 200 -4.81 -24.66 -9.70
N ASP A 201 -4.99 -23.41 -10.11
CA ASP A 201 -4.24 -22.71 -11.15
C ASP A 201 -3.05 -21.94 -10.57
N VAL A 202 -2.14 -21.48 -11.44
CA VAL A 202 -0.99 -20.65 -11.03
C VAL A 202 -1.18 -19.23 -11.55
N ILE A 203 -1.04 -18.24 -10.67
CA ILE A 203 -1.29 -16.83 -10.95
C ILE A 203 0.03 -16.07 -10.97
N GLY A 204 0.21 -15.17 -11.94
CA GLY A 204 1.34 -14.25 -12.03
C GLY A 204 0.88 -12.81 -12.28
N ASP A 205 1.83 -11.88 -12.43
CA ASP A 205 1.54 -10.45 -12.60
C ASP A 205 0.91 -10.08 -13.96
N LYS A 206 0.88 -10.99 -14.92
CA LYS A 206 0.39 -10.76 -16.30
C LYS A 206 -0.78 -11.64 -16.70
N GLY A 207 -1.40 -12.34 -15.75
CA GLY A 207 -2.43 -13.34 -16.00
C GLY A 207 -2.19 -14.61 -15.19
N TRP A 208 -2.77 -15.72 -15.65
CA TRP A 208 -2.73 -17.00 -14.94
C TRP A 208 -2.53 -18.18 -15.90
N ALA A 209 -2.15 -19.33 -15.36
CA ALA A 209 -2.00 -20.56 -16.11
C ALA A 209 -2.99 -21.60 -15.61
N LYS A 210 -3.90 -22.01 -16.49
CA LYS A 210 -4.91 -23.03 -16.25
C LYS A 210 -4.27 -24.40 -16.08
N ALA A 211 -4.64 -25.08 -15.01
CA ALA A 211 -4.15 -26.42 -14.70
C ALA A 211 -4.71 -27.48 -15.67
N PRO A 212 -3.86 -28.37 -16.20
CA PRO A 212 -4.34 -29.57 -16.88
C PRO A 212 -4.74 -30.63 -15.84
N LEU A 213 -5.66 -31.53 -16.22
CA LEU A 213 -6.09 -32.64 -15.35
C LEU A 213 -4.91 -33.45 -14.76
N ASN A 214 -3.83 -33.64 -15.54
CA ASN A 214 -2.57 -34.19 -15.05
C ASN A 214 -1.51 -33.09 -14.93
N ARG A 215 -1.39 -32.49 -13.74
CA ARG A 215 -0.48 -31.36 -13.47
C ARG A 215 1.00 -31.69 -13.64
N ARG A 216 1.37 -32.95 -13.41
CA ARG A 216 2.76 -33.44 -13.50
C ARG A 216 3.30 -33.59 -14.94
N SER A 217 2.43 -33.73 -15.94
CA SER A 217 2.83 -34.03 -17.33
C SER A 217 1.99 -33.39 -18.43
N GLY A 218 0.82 -32.86 -18.09
CA GLY A 218 -0.05 -32.11 -19.00
C GLY A 218 0.51 -30.72 -19.29
N GLN A 219 -0.05 -30.07 -20.31
CA GLN A 219 0.31 -28.71 -20.69
C GLN A 219 -0.58 -27.72 -19.93
N TRP A 220 0.05 -26.82 -19.18
CA TRP A 220 -0.60 -25.67 -18.57
C TRP A 220 -0.91 -24.61 -19.63
N GLU A 221 -2.13 -24.09 -19.63
CA GLU A 221 -2.61 -23.15 -20.66
C GLU A 221 -2.56 -21.71 -20.13
N TRP A 222 -1.86 -20.82 -20.84
CA TRP A 222 -1.68 -19.43 -20.41
C TRP A 222 -2.88 -18.54 -20.76
N GLN A 223 -3.36 -17.75 -19.79
CA GLN A 223 -4.50 -16.84 -19.88
C GLN A 223 -4.06 -15.39 -19.55
N PRO A 224 -3.86 -14.51 -20.56
CA PRO A 224 -3.40 -13.13 -20.37
C PRO A 224 -4.56 -12.16 -20.09
N GLU A 225 -5.36 -12.42 -19.05
CA GLU A 225 -6.62 -11.69 -18.82
C GLU A 225 -6.44 -10.34 -18.09
N PHE A 226 -5.33 -10.14 -17.39
CA PHE A 226 -5.05 -8.92 -16.64
C PHE A 226 -3.55 -8.60 -16.60
N VAL A 227 -3.20 -7.38 -16.21
CA VAL A 227 -1.81 -6.97 -15.98
C VAL A 227 -1.73 -6.13 -14.71
N LEU A 228 -1.20 -6.76 -13.67
CA LEU A 228 -0.90 -6.14 -12.39
C LEU A 228 0.39 -5.32 -12.47
N PRO A 229 0.61 -4.39 -11.53
CA PRO A 229 1.92 -3.76 -11.40
C PRO A 229 3.03 -4.78 -11.11
N ARG A 230 4.24 -4.49 -11.60
CA ARG A 230 5.43 -5.38 -11.58
C ARG A 230 5.96 -5.79 -10.21
N ASP A 231 5.31 -5.38 -9.14
CA ASP A 231 5.69 -5.54 -7.74
C ASP A 231 4.54 -6.13 -6.91
N ALA A 232 3.67 -6.91 -7.54
CA ALA A 232 2.59 -7.63 -6.85
C ALA A 232 3.15 -8.54 -5.74
N SER A 233 2.53 -8.53 -4.56
CA SER A 233 2.96 -9.31 -3.39
C SER A 233 3.15 -10.79 -3.68
N ILE A 234 3.92 -11.46 -2.83
CA ILE A 234 4.02 -12.91 -2.81
C ILE A 234 3.45 -13.38 -1.46
N PRO A 235 2.31 -14.08 -1.42
CA PRO A 235 1.53 -14.54 -2.58
C PRO A 235 0.65 -13.43 -3.21
N ILE A 236 0.15 -13.72 -4.41
CA ILE A 236 -1.15 -13.23 -4.89
C ILE A 236 -2.19 -14.23 -4.35
N LEU A 237 -3.11 -13.78 -3.50
CA LEU A 237 -4.10 -14.65 -2.89
C LEU A 237 -5.29 -14.84 -3.85
N VAL A 238 -5.85 -16.05 -3.85
CA VAL A 238 -7.10 -16.39 -4.54
C VAL A 238 -8.16 -16.63 -3.46
N HIS A 239 -9.24 -15.85 -3.45
CA HIS A 239 -10.25 -15.89 -2.41
C HIS A 239 -11.58 -15.35 -2.94
N ASP A 240 -12.71 -15.85 -2.46
CA ASP A 240 -14.04 -15.28 -2.75
C ASP A 240 -14.31 -14.17 -1.74
N VAL A 241 -14.01 -12.91 -2.10
CA VAL A 241 -14.04 -11.77 -1.18
C VAL A 241 -15.47 -11.36 -0.88
N ASP A 242 -16.34 -11.33 -1.90
CA ASP A 242 -17.70 -10.81 -1.77
C ASP A 242 -18.80 -11.87 -1.66
N SER A 243 -18.38 -13.15 -1.54
CA SER A 243 -19.22 -14.32 -1.34
C SER A 243 -20.17 -14.60 -2.51
N ASP A 244 -19.77 -14.29 -3.74
CA ASP A 244 -20.54 -14.55 -4.96
C ASP A 244 -20.19 -15.90 -5.62
N CYS A 245 -19.29 -16.67 -5.01
CA CYS A 245 -18.78 -17.98 -5.42
C CYS A 245 -17.85 -17.97 -6.63
N ASP A 246 -17.28 -16.81 -6.98
CA ASP A 246 -16.19 -16.72 -7.93
C ASP A 246 -14.85 -16.42 -7.25
N ALA A 247 -13.76 -16.48 -8.03
CA ALA A 247 -12.40 -16.42 -7.49
C ALA A 247 -11.78 -15.04 -7.72
N ASP A 248 -11.76 -14.23 -6.66
CA ASP A 248 -11.08 -12.93 -6.65
C ASP A 248 -9.59 -13.07 -6.38
N LEU A 249 -8.86 -12.01 -6.72
CA LEU A 249 -7.44 -11.90 -6.43
C LEU A 249 -7.17 -10.80 -5.41
N ILE A 250 -6.31 -11.04 -4.43
CA ILE A 250 -5.83 -10.01 -3.49
C ILE A 250 -4.31 -9.90 -3.60
N TRP A 251 -3.79 -8.67 -3.72
CA TRP A 251 -2.35 -8.42 -3.74
C TRP A 251 -1.98 -7.05 -3.18
N GLY A 252 -0.75 -6.97 -2.71
CA GLY A 252 -0.10 -5.74 -2.29
C GLY A 252 0.95 -5.24 -3.27
N ARG A 253 1.38 -3.99 -3.12
CA ARG A 253 2.53 -3.39 -3.81
C ARG A 253 3.79 -3.55 -2.96
N GLY A 254 4.64 -4.49 -3.34
CA GLY A 254 5.89 -4.82 -2.64
C GLY A 254 6.94 -3.71 -2.66
N HIS A 255 6.90 -2.81 -3.64
CA HIS A 255 7.89 -1.75 -3.85
C HIS A 255 7.29 -0.34 -3.91
N ARG A 256 5.97 -0.25 -3.78
CA ARG A 256 5.19 0.99 -3.83
C ARG A 256 4.12 0.96 -2.72
N THR A 257 3.16 1.86 -2.84
CA THR A 257 2.01 2.01 -1.94
C THR A 257 0.80 1.34 -2.56
N GLY A 258 0.03 0.63 -1.72
CA GLY A 258 -1.29 0.12 -2.09
C GLY A 258 -1.50 -1.38 -1.86
N LEU A 259 -2.67 -1.70 -1.30
CA LEU A 259 -3.26 -3.02 -1.15
C LEU A 259 -4.54 -3.04 -1.99
N TYR A 260 -4.74 -4.08 -2.78
CA TYR A 260 -5.79 -4.15 -3.79
C TYR A 260 -6.46 -5.52 -3.79
N TRP A 261 -7.69 -5.56 -4.30
CA TRP A 261 -8.30 -6.78 -4.79
C TRP A 261 -8.84 -6.59 -6.21
N MET A 262 -8.94 -7.68 -6.97
CA MET A 262 -9.57 -7.73 -8.28
C MET A 262 -10.79 -8.62 -8.14
N GLU A 263 -11.95 -7.99 -8.27
CA GLU A 263 -13.23 -8.67 -8.34
C GLU A 263 -13.31 -9.38 -9.68
N GLN A 264 -13.51 -10.68 -9.63
CA GLN A 264 -13.89 -11.44 -10.81
C GLN A 264 -15.37 -11.17 -11.10
N GLN A 265 -15.71 -11.05 -12.38
CA GLN A 265 -17.09 -10.84 -12.81
C GLN A 265 -17.36 -11.59 -14.09
N THR A 266 -18.65 -11.83 -14.39
CA THR A 266 -19.07 -12.35 -15.69
C THR A 266 -19.85 -11.29 -16.46
N ILE A 267 -19.27 -10.78 -17.55
CA ILE A 267 -19.91 -9.81 -18.45
C ILE A 267 -20.11 -10.47 -19.82
N ASP A 268 -21.37 -10.50 -20.29
CA ASP A 268 -21.75 -11.12 -21.57
C ASP A 268 -21.31 -12.59 -21.75
N GLY A 269 -21.11 -13.30 -20.64
CA GLY A 269 -20.69 -14.70 -20.61
C GLY A 269 -19.17 -14.93 -20.66
N GLU A 270 -18.39 -13.85 -20.64
CA GLU A 270 -16.93 -13.88 -20.55
C GLU A 270 -16.49 -13.36 -19.17
N ARG A 271 -15.33 -13.83 -18.71
CA ARG A 271 -14.73 -13.34 -17.46
C ARG A 271 -14.22 -11.92 -17.66
N ASP A 272 -14.55 -11.04 -16.72
CA ASP A 272 -14.03 -9.69 -16.60
C ASP A 272 -13.41 -9.52 -15.22
N TRP A 273 -12.54 -8.51 -15.09
CA TRP A 273 -11.75 -8.27 -13.89
C TRP A 273 -11.84 -6.80 -13.51
N GLN A 274 -12.46 -6.51 -12.36
CA GLN A 274 -12.60 -5.16 -11.85
C GLN A 274 -11.62 -4.92 -10.69
N MET A 275 -10.73 -3.94 -10.81
CA MET A 275 -9.76 -3.64 -9.75
C MET A 275 -10.32 -2.65 -8.71
N HIS A 276 -10.08 -2.96 -7.43
CA HIS A 276 -10.48 -2.17 -6.28
C HIS A 276 -9.28 -1.94 -5.34
N ALA A 277 -9.05 -0.69 -4.96
CA ALA A 277 -8.11 -0.39 -3.89
C ALA A 277 -8.75 -0.70 -2.52
N ILE A 278 -8.01 -1.40 -1.66
CA ILE A 278 -8.35 -1.68 -0.25
C ILE A 278 -7.81 -0.54 0.62
N ASP A 279 -6.48 -0.36 0.61
CA ASP A 279 -5.77 0.65 1.41
C ASP A 279 -4.60 1.21 0.60
N THR A 280 -4.36 2.52 0.70
CA THR A 280 -3.36 3.24 -0.09
C THR A 280 -2.52 4.19 0.77
N GLU A 281 -2.55 4.04 2.08
CA GLU A 281 -1.87 4.96 3.01
C GLU A 281 -0.41 4.57 3.27
N TRP A 282 -0.01 3.34 2.96
CA TRP A 282 1.30 2.80 3.32
C TRP A 282 1.91 1.88 2.25
N SER A 283 3.24 1.73 2.32
CA SER A 283 4.08 1.08 1.30
C SER A 283 4.69 -0.24 1.78
N GLN A 284 5.32 -0.98 0.86
CA GLN A 284 6.13 -2.18 1.16
C GLN A 284 5.30 -3.42 1.56
N LEU A 285 4.19 -3.61 0.84
CA LEU A 285 3.26 -4.72 1.00
C LEU A 285 3.77 -5.95 0.22
N HIS A 286 4.75 -6.64 0.76
CA HIS A 286 5.46 -7.71 0.03
C HIS A 286 4.92 -9.11 0.34
N SER A 287 4.33 -9.33 1.51
CA SER A 287 3.64 -10.55 1.91
C SER A 287 2.34 -10.23 2.65
N ILE A 288 1.31 -11.03 2.38
CA ILE A 288 -0.03 -10.92 2.95
C ILE A 288 -0.53 -12.33 3.32
N LEU A 289 -1.44 -12.41 4.28
CA LEU A 289 -2.01 -13.67 4.78
C LEU A 289 -3.53 -13.56 4.88
N LEU A 290 -4.22 -14.68 4.71
CA LEU A 290 -5.61 -14.86 5.12
C LEU A 290 -5.63 -15.87 6.27
N ALA A 291 -6.30 -15.52 7.36
CA ALA A 291 -6.55 -16.41 8.47
C ALA A 291 -7.69 -15.86 9.34
N ASP A 292 -8.49 -16.77 9.90
CA ASP A 292 -9.54 -16.50 10.88
C ASP A 292 -8.91 -16.18 12.25
N PHE A 293 -8.71 -14.89 12.55
CA PHE A 293 -8.06 -14.44 13.80
C PHE A 293 -9.07 -14.15 14.91
N ASP A 294 -10.32 -13.88 14.56
CA ASP A 294 -11.40 -13.67 15.52
C ASP A 294 -12.26 -14.92 15.76
N ASN A 295 -11.87 -16.06 15.17
CA ASN A 295 -12.52 -17.37 15.29
C ASN A 295 -14.02 -17.31 14.91
N ASP A 296 -14.41 -16.41 14.00
CA ASP A 296 -15.79 -16.28 13.50
C ASP A 296 -16.11 -17.23 12.33
N GLY A 297 -15.09 -17.94 11.83
CA GLY A 297 -15.17 -18.86 10.70
C GLY A 297 -14.94 -18.19 9.34
N ARG A 298 -14.52 -16.93 9.31
CA ARG A 298 -14.12 -16.19 8.10
C ARG A 298 -12.71 -15.68 8.25
N ASP A 299 -11.96 -15.69 7.16
CA ASP A 299 -10.58 -15.21 7.19
C ASP A 299 -10.52 -13.68 7.19
N GLU A 300 -9.71 -13.11 8.07
CA GLU A 300 -9.23 -11.73 7.95
C GLU A 300 -8.02 -11.66 7.03
N LEU A 301 -7.94 -10.57 6.26
CA LEU A 301 -6.74 -10.24 5.50
C LEU A 301 -5.74 -9.53 6.42
N ILE A 302 -4.57 -10.13 6.62
CA ILE A 302 -3.46 -9.54 7.37
C ILE A 302 -2.38 -9.06 6.42
N ALA A 303 -1.95 -7.83 6.66
CA ALA A 303 -0.87 -7.22 5.91
C ALA A 303 0.08 -6.45 6.83
N GLY A 304 1.37 -6.53 6.51
CA GLY A 304 2.42 -5.89 7.29
C GLY A 304 3.46 -5.25 6.40
N LYS A 305 4.09 -4.20 6.93
CA LYS A 305 5.17 -3.51 6.24
C LYS A 305 6.44 -4.37 6.25
N ARG A 306 7.12 -4.43 5.11
CA ARG A 306 8.47 -4.98 5.01
C ARG A 306 9.52 -3.96 5.46
N TYR A 307 10.51 -4.40 6.25
CA TYR A 307 11.60 -3.54 6.72
C TYR A 307 12.65 -3.31 5.61
N LEU A 308 12.64 -2.09 5.07
CA LEU A 308 13.62 -1.57 4.10
C LEU A 308 13.83 -2.49 2.87
N GLY A 309 12.79 -2.95 2.17
CA GLY A 309 12.91 -3.97 1.12
C GLY A 309 14.05 -3.74 0.12
N HIS A 310 14.28 -2.48 -0.28
CA HIS A 310 15.35 -2.07 -1.20
C HIS A 310 16.41 -1.14 -0.61
N ASP A 311 16.57 -1.16 0.72
CA ASP A 311 17.57 -0.38 1.45
C ASP A 311 17.40 1.14 1.22
N GLY A 312 16.15 1.62 1.27
CA GLY A 312 15.80 3.04 1.22
C GLY A 312 15.55 3.62 -0.17
N LYS A 313 15.38 2.77 -1.18
CA LYS A 313 15.21 3.22 -2.57
C LYS A 313 13.75 3.42 -2.94
N ASP A 314 12.86 2.64 -2.34
CA ASP A 314 11.44 2.75 -2.57
C ASP A 314 10.85 3.89 -1.73
N VAL A 315 9.75 4.46 -2.21
CA VAL A 315 9.03 5.54 -1.51
C VAL A 315 8.35 4.95 -0.28
N GLY A 316 8.42 5.65 0.85
CA GLY A 316 7.74 5.25 2.08
C GLY A 316 8.46 4.19 2.91
N GLU A 317 9.58 3.61 2.46
CA GLU A 317 10.30 2.55 3.21
C GLU A 317 10.62 2.93 4.66
N TYR A 318 10.94 4.20 4.90
CA TYR A 318 11.33 4.72 6.21
C TYR A 318 10.18 5.15 7.11
N ASP A 319 8.94 5.20 6.60
CA ASP A 319 7.77 5.45 7.44
C ASP A 319 7.68 4.39 8.56
N PRO A 320 6.96 4.66 9.68
CA PRO A 320 6.79 3.68 10.74
C PRO A 320 6.34 2.30 10.23
N MET A 321 6.84 1.24 10.88
CA MET A 321 6.37 -0.12 10.62
C MET A 321 4.91 -0.25 11.05
N VAL A 322 4.15 -1.06 10.31
CA VAL A 322 2.73 -1.31 10.60
C VAL A 322 2.41 -2.78 10.37
N MET A 323 1.49 -3.28 11.20
CA MET A 323 0.77 -4.54 11.03
C MET A 323 -0.72 -4.23 11.13
N LEU A 324 -1.49 -4.64 10.14
CA LEU A 324 -2.90 -4.28 9.99
C LEU A 324 -3.71 -5.52 9.64
N ALA A 325 -4.93 -5.58 10.19
CA ALA A 325 -5.95 -6.55 9.83
C ALA A 325 -7.07 -5.85 9.07
N TYR A 326 -7.65 -6.54 8.09
CA TYR A 326 -8.72 -6.04 7.24
C TYR A 326 -9.86 -7.04 7.16
N GLN A 327 -11.07 -6.57 7.41
CA GLN A 327 -12.29 -7.37 7.32
C GLN A 327 -13.22 -6.75 6.27
N PHE A 328 -13.71 -7.56 5.33
CA PHE A 328 -14.62 -7.10 4.28
C PHE A 328 -16.06 -6.98 4.78
N ASP A 329 -16.73 -5.86 4.50
CA ASP A 329 -18.16 -5.66 4.73
C ASP A 329 -18.92 -5.73 3.41
N GLY A 330 -19.57 -6.88 3.15
CA GLY A 330 -20.35 -7.10 1.94
C GLY A 330 -21.55 -6.16 1.75
N ASN A 331 -22.04 -5.46 2.80
CA ASN A 331 -23.15 -4.51 2.63
C ASN A 331 -22.71 -3.21 1.97
N SER A 332 -21.57 -2.69 2.42
CA SER A 332 -20.99 -1.45 1.90
C SER A 332 -19.97 -1.70 0.78
N ARG A 333 -19.54 -2.96 0.61
CA ARG A 333 -18.41 -3.38 -0.23
C ARG A 333 -17.14 -2.60 0.11
N THR A 334 -16.87 -2.43 1.41
CA THR A 334 -15.70 -1.73 1.95
C THR A 334 -14.93 -2.62 2.91
N TRP A 335 -13.79 -2.13 3.39
CA TRP A 335 -12.93 -2.85 4.33
C TRP A 335 -12.87 -2.11 5.66
N LYS A 336 -13.09 -2.82 6.76
CA LYS A 336 -12.79 -2.32 8.10
C LYS A 336 -11.32 -2.60 8.39
N ARG A 337 -10.54 -1.55 8.69
CA ARG A 337 -9.14 -1.67 9.11
C ARG A 337 -9.02 -1.69 10.63
N THR A 338 -8.22 -2.62 11.14
CA THR A 338 -7.83 -2.71 12.56
C THR A 338 -6.31 -2.67 12.68
N ILE A 339 -5.80 -1.87 13.60
CA ILE A 339 -4.36 -1.78 13.88
C ILE A 339 -3.95 -2.94 14.78
N VAL A 340 -3.08 -3.81 14.27
CA VAL A 340 -2.50 -4.91 15.03
C VAL A 340 -1.25 -4.45 15.77
N ASP A 341 -0.34 -3.77 15.07
CA ASP A 341 0.85 -3.13 15.67
C ASP A 341 1.23 -1.88 14.85
N TRP A 342 1.77 -0.86 15.51
CA TRP A 342 2.18 0.38 14.86
C TRP A 342 3.45 0.95 15.49
N GLY A 343 4.39 1.35 14.63
CA GLY A 343 5.62 2.04 15.01
C GLY A 343 6.65 1.19 15.76
N SER A 344 6.40 -0.11 15.92
CA SER A 344 7.34 -1.05 16.54
C SER A 344 8.30 -1.65 15.48
N ARG A 345 8.92 -2.80 15.79
CA ARG A 345 9.70 -3.60 14.83
C ARG A 345 8.90 -4.75 14.18
N ALA A 346 7.65 -4.95 14.58
CA ALA A 346 6.79 -5.96 13.96
C ALA A 346 6.43 -5.55 12.52
N GLY A 347 6.45 -6.52 11.62
CA GLY A 347 6.23 -6.33 10.18
C GLY A 347 6.20 -7.67 9.45
N MET A 348 5.91 -7.63 8.16
CA MET A 348 5.88 -8.81 7.29
C MET A 348 6.90 -8.63 6.17
N ASP A 349 7.99 -9.39 6.22
CA ASP A 349 9.05 -9.34 5.21
C ASP A 349 8.76 -10.32 4.07
N LEU A 350 9.34 -11.54 4.07
CA LEU A 350 9.19 -12.47 2.93
C LEU A 350 8.35 -13.71 3.24
N ASP A 351 8.39 -14.18 4.49
CA ASP A 351 7.75 -15.44 4.85
C ASP A 351 7.24 -15.45 6.31
N PRO A 352 6.27 -14.57 6.64
CA PRO A 352 5.57 -14.59 7.93
C PRO A 352 4.68 -15.84 8.07
N LYS A 353 4.23 -16.14 9.29
CA LYS A 353 3.32 -17.26 9.56
C LYS A 353 2.14 -16.83 10.43
N ALA A 354 0.97 -17.39 10.13
CA ALA A 354 -0.18 -17.44 11.02
C ALA A 354 -0.25 -18.86 11.59
N VAL A 355 -0.09 -19.02 12.89
CA VAL A 355 -0.01 -20.34 13.55
C VAL A 355 -0.35 -20.20 15.02
N ASP A 356 -1.13 -21.13 15.55
CA ASP A 356 -1.38 -21.28 16.99
C ASP A 356 -0.09 -21.76 17.68
N LEU A 357 0.69 -20.83 18.24
CA LEU A 357 2.03 -21.09 18.74
C LEU A 357 2.00 -21.50 20.22
N ASP A 358 1.02 -21.02 20.98
CA ASP A 358 0.84 -21.34 22.39
C ASP A 358 -0.15 -22.49 22.66
N ALA A 359 -0.76 -23.02 21.59
CA ALA A 359 -1.72 -24.14 21.56
C ALA A 359 -3.04 -23.84 22.29
N ASP A 360 -3.51 -22.60 22.22
CA ASP A 360 -4.76 -22.18 22.84
C ASP A 360 -6.00 -22.22 21.93
N GLY A 361 -5.78 -22.37 20.62
CA GLY A 361 -6.82 -22.46 19.61
C GLY A 361 -7.14 -21.16 18.88
N ASP A 362 -6.44 -20.06 19.12
CA ASP A 362 -6.37 -18.93 18.19
C ASP A 362 -5.03 -18.87 17.44
N LEU A 363 -5.00 -18.16 16.32
CA LEU A 363 -3.80 -18.06 15.49
C LEU A 363 -2.97 -16.85 15.91
N ASP A 364 -1.67 -17.06 16.13
CA ASP A 364 -0.69 -16.01 16.37
C ASP A 364 0.00 -15.57 15.07
N LEU A 365 0.65 -14.40 15.10
CA LEU A 365 1.44 -13.89 13.98
C LEU A 365 2.94 -13.92 14.28
N LEU A 366 3.66 -14.78 13.57
CA LEU A 366 5.12 -14.80 13.55
C LEU A 366 5.64 -13.81 12.50
N CYS A 367 6.33 -12.77 12.96
CA CYS A 367 6.71 -11.59 12.19
C CYS A 367 8.23 -11.49 12.02
N PRO A 368 8.84 -12.22 11.07
CA PRO A 368 10.24 -12.06 10.74
C PRO A 368 10.46 -10.81 9.88
N THR A 369 11.40 -9.97 10.28
CA THR A 369 11.88 -8.85 9.47
C THR A 369 13.39 -8.74 9.53
N ARG A 370 13.97 -8.06 8.54
CA ARG A 370 15.38 -7.65 8.67
C ARG A 370 15.65 -6.64 9.81
N GLY A 371 14.60 -6.11 10.44
CA GLY A 371 14.68 -5.24 11.62
C GLY A 371 14.52 -5.98 12.95
N GLY A 372 14.16 -7.26 12.95
CA GLY A 372 13.94 -8.06 14.15
C GLY A 372 12.95 -9.19 13.93
N LEU A 373 12.93 -10.14 14.87
CA LEU A 373 11.96 -11.24 14.95
C LEU A 373 11.01 -10.98 16.11
N CYS A 374 9.73 -10.81 15.80
CA CYS A 374 8.66 -10.59 16.77
C CYS A 374 7.59 -11.68 16.64
N LEU A 375 6.91 -11.96 17.75
CA LEU A 375 5.68 -12.73 17.81
C LEU A 375 4.57 -11.78 18.28
N LEU A 376 3.43 -11.78 17.61
CA LEU A 376 2.22 -11.13 18.08
C LEU A 376 1.26 -12.24 18.49
N GLU A 377 1.20 -12.47 19.81
CA GLU A 377 0.27 -13.41 20.45
C GLU A 377 -1.14 -12.84 20.33
N ASN A 378 -2.06 -13.61 19.77
CA ASN A 378 -3.48 -13.26 19.76
C ASN A 378 -4.09 -13.59 21.13
N LEU A 379 -4.96 -12.71 21.63
CA LEU A 379 -5.54 -12.84 22.97
C LEU A 379 -7.04 -13.11 22.90
N HIS A 380 -7.52 -13.70 21.81
CA HIS A 380 -8.95 -13.90 21.58
C HIS A 380 -9.50 -15.02 22.46
N VAL A 381 -8.85 -16.18 22.46
CA VAL A 381 -9.30 -17.37 23.20
C VAL A 381 -8.74 -17.39 24.63
N ASN A 382 -7.48 -17.00 24.82
CA ASN A 382 -6.93 -16.78 26.15
C ASN A 382 -6.89 -15.30 26.56
N GLY A 383 -7.51 -15.01 27.70
CA GLY A 383 -7.05 -13.91 28.56
C GLY A 383 -5.74 -14.31 29.23
N SER A 384 -4.64 -14.41 28.47
CA SER A 384 -3.33 -14.82 28.99
C SER A 384 -2.85 -13.83 30.07
N GLU A 385 -1.84 -14.20 30.86
CA GLU A 385 -1.26 -13.31 31.89
C GLU A 385 -0.74 -11.98 31.33
N SER A 386 -0.70 -11.85 30.00
CA SER A 386 -0.31 -10.67 29.25
C SER A 386 -1.46 -9.68 29.08
N SER A 387 -1.15 -8.39 29.09
CA SER A 387 -2.13 -7.33 28.78
C SER A 387 -1.98 -6.93 27.31
N PRO A 388 -3.07 -6.57 26.61
CA PRO A 388 -3.01 -6.08 25.24
C PRO A 388 -2.01 -4.93 25.13
N THR A 389 -1.24 -4.92 24.05
CA THR A 389 -0.36 -3.78 23.76
C THR A 389 -1.21 -2.67 23.16
N ALA A 390 -1.19 -1.48 23.76
CA ALA A 390 -1.93 -0.35 23.23
C ALA A 390 -1.22 0.20 21.98
N HIS A 391 -1.88 0.13 20.84
CA HIS A 391 -1.38 0.69 19.58
C HIS A 391 -2.27 1.85 19.16
N THR A 392 -1.66 3.03 18.99
CA THR A 392 -2.33 4.18 18.40
C THR A 392 -1.48 4.70 17.27
N GLU A 393 -2.03 4.65 16.05
CA GLU A 393 -1.41 5.23 14.88
C GLU A 393 -1.12 6.72 15.09
N GLY A 394 0.11 7.14 14.76
CA GLY A 394 0.44 8.53 14.45
C GLY A 394 -0.08 9.55 15.46
N THR A 395 0.22 9.37 16.75
CA THR A 395 -0.22 10.34 17.77
C THR A 395 0.26 11.75 17.44
N PHE A 396 -0.64 12.73 17.56
CA PHE A 396 -0.26 14.13 17.34
C PHE A 396 0.80 14.55 18.35
N VAL A 397 1.88 15.09 17.80
CA VAL A 397 3.03 15.56 18.55
C VAL A 397 3.24 17.03 18.27
N ASN A 398 3.21 17.85 19.32
CA ASN A 398 3.44 19.28 19.18
C ASN A 398 4.94 19.61 19.07
N TYR A 399 5.32 20.32 18.01
CA TYR A 399 6.65 20.87 17.82
C TYR A 399 6.65 22.36 18.22
N PRO A 400 7.69 22.84 18.92
CA PRO A 400 7.74 24.24 19.35
C PRO A 400 7.99 25.21 18.19
N ASP A 401 8.56 24.72 17.09
CA ASP A 401 8.89 25.47 15.88
C ASP A 401 8.62 24.58 14.67
N HIS A 402 7.60 24.93 13.89
CA HIS A 402 7.21 24.21 12.68
C HIS A 402 8.11 24.54 11.47
N THR A 403 9.00 25.53 11.59
CA THR A 403 9.98 25.85 10.55
C THR A 403 11.22 24.96 10.61
N ASP A 404 11.50 24.33 11.77
CA ASP A 404 12.58 23.37 11.94
C ASP A 404 12.13 21.93 11.63
N VAL A 405 12.34 21.54 10.38
CA VAL A 405 12.12 20.18 9.88
C VAL A 405 13.33 19.26 10.06
N SER A 406 14.35 19.69 10.79
CA SER A 406 15.58 18.91 11.04
C SER A 406 15.57 18.14 12.36
N VAL A 407 14.46 18.20 13.09
CA VAL A 407 14.27 17.55 14.39
C VAL A 407 13.11 16.57 14.36
N VAL A 408 13.13 15.62 15.28
CA VAL A 408 12.04 14.68 15.56
C VAL A 408 11.94 14.53 17.07
N ARG A 409 10.77 14.23 17.62
CA ARG A 409 10.72 13.68 18.96
C ARG A 409 10.44 12.19 18.97
N ASP A 410 11.18 11.50 19.83
CA ASP A 410 11.15 10.06 19.96
C ASP A 410 9.93 9.59 20.75
N VAL A 411 9.86 8.28 21.01
CA VAL A 411 8.78 7.64 21.77
C VAL A 411 8.65 8.12 23.21
N THR A 412 9.67 8.79 23.77
CA THR A 412 9.63 9.41 25.10
C THR A 412 9.15 10.86 25.06
N GLY A 413 9.03 11.43 23.86
CA GLY A 413 8.70 12.83 23.61
C GLY A 413 9.91 13.77 23.64
N GLU A 414 11.15 13.25 23.65
CA GLU A 414 12.34 14.10 23.69
C GLU A 414 12.72 14.69 22.33
N LEU A 415 12.96 16.01 22.34
CA LEU A 415 13.57 16.84 21.29
C LEU A 415 14.92 16.35 20.76
N ARG A 416 15.04 15.73 19.57
CA ARG A 416 16.37 15.44 18.99
C ARG A 416 16.50 15.73 17.50
N ALA A 417 17.74 15.80 17.02
CA ALA A 417 18.02 15.94 15.60
C ALA A 417 17.63 14.68 14.82
N ILE A 418 17.18 14.86 13.58
CA ILE A 418 17.03 13.79 12.58
C ILE A 418 18.43 13.39 12.12
N GLU A 419 18.84 12.18 12.49
CA GLU A 419 20.15 11.62 12.15
C GLU A 419 20.02 10.46 11.16
N THR A 420 18.89 9.75 11.17
CA THR A 420 18.62 8.60 10.29
C THR A 420 17.44 8.87 9.36
N PRO A 421 17.30 8.11 8.27
CA PRO A 421 16.08 8.14 7.47
C PRO A 421 14.83 7.68 8.23
N ASP A 422 14.95 6.73 9.18
CA ASP A 422 13.85 6.30 10.05
C ASP A 422 13.31 7.47 10.89
N ASP A 423 14.19 8.36 11.37
CA ASP A 423 13.81 9.59 12.06
C ASP A 423 12.97 10.51 11.15
N ALA A 424 13.31 10.55 9.86
CA ALA A 424 12.58 11.35 8.88
C ALA A 424 11.19 10.75 8.58
N GLY A 425 11.07 9.42 8.50
CA GLY A 425 9.77 8.76 8.35
C GLY A 425 8.88 8.91 9.59
N LEU A 426 9.45 8.79 10.80
CA LEU A 426 8.73 9.12 12.03
C LEU A 426 8.30 10.60 12.06
N ARG A 427 9.18 11.52 11.63
CA ARG A 427 8.80 12.94 11.52
C ARG A 427 7.68 13.15 10.51
N ARG A 428 7.68 12.44 9.37
CA ARG A 428 6.58 12.47 8.40
C ARG A 428 5.26 12.05 9.05
N ALA A 429 5.23 10.96 9.80
CA ALA A 429 4.02 10.51 10.50
C ALA A 429 3.48 11.58 11.48
N HIS A 430 4.36 12.24 12.26
CA HIS A 430 3.96 13.35 13.12
C HIS A 430 3.39 14.55 12.35
N ILE A 431 3.97 14.86 11.18
CA ILE A 431 3.50 15.96 10.32
C ILE A 431 2.09 15.65 9.81
N LEU A 432 1.84 14.45 9.30
CA LEU A 432 0.50 14.06 8.84
C LEU A 432 -0.53 14.12 9.97
N ALA A 433 -0.16 13.69 11.18
CA ALA A 433 -1.00 13.84 12.36
C ALA A 433 -1.30 15.32 12.67
N GLY A 434 -0.31 16.21 12.55
CA GLY A 434 -0.46 17.65 12.69
C GLY A 434 -1.40 18.27 11.64
N ILE A 435 -1.25 17.90 10.37
CA ILE A 435 -2.16 18.35 9.30
C ILE A 435 -3.61 17.93 9.60
N GLN A 436 -3.81 16.68 10.04
CA GLN A 436 -5.13 16.18 10.44
C GLN A 436 -5.72 16.93 11.64
N GLN A 437 -4.90 17.47 12.55
CA GLN A 437 -5.41 18.33 13.64
C GLN A 437 -5.99 19.66 13.13
N ALA A 438 -5.57 20.16 11.98
CA ALA A 438 -6.12 21.38 11.39
C ALA A 438 -7.27 21.13 10.40
N MET A 439 -7.24 19.98 9.71
CA MET A 439 -8.19 19.65 8.64
C MET A 439 -9.27 18.64 9.05
N GLY A 440 -9.10 17.95 10.16
CA GLY A 440 -9.84 16.73 10.48
C GLY A 440 -9.12 15.47 10.00
N PRO A 441 -9.57 14.28 10.45
CA PRO A 441 -8.94 13.01 10.11
C PRO A 441 -9.11 12.69 8.62
N LEU A 442 -8.09 12.06 8.04
CA LEU A 442 -8.22 11.37 6.76
C LEU A 442 -9.05 10.09 7.00
N PRO A 443 -10.09 9.81 6.21
CA PRO A 443 -10.83 8.57 6.33
C PRO A 443 -10.00 7.35 5.91
N GLY A 444 -10.29 6.20 6.51
CA GLY A 444 -9.66 4.93 6.14
C GLY A 444 -10.43 4.15 5.06
N PRO A 445 -10.05 2.87 4.86
CA PRO A 445 -10.69 1.94 3.92
C PRO A 445 -12.20 1.78 4.08
N GLU A 446 -12.74 2.05 5.27
CA GLU A 446 -14.17 1.94 5.58
C GLU A 446 -15.05 2.95 4.81
N LEU A 447 -14.44 4.03 4.28
CA LEU A 447 -15.15 5.00 3.44
C LEU A 447 -14.96 4.72 1.94
N ARG A 448 -14.10 3.75 1.57
CA ARG A 448 -13.64 3.49 0.20
C ARG A 448 -14.58 2.55 -0.55
N VAL A 449 -15.75 3.06 -0.93
CA VAL A 449 -16.75 2.33 -1.73
C VAL A 449 -16.28 2.03 -3.15
N PRO A 450 -16.83 1.00 -3.85
CA PRO A 450 -16.58 0.78 -5.27
C PRO A 450 -16.80 2.05 -6.10
N LEU A 451 -15.96 2.27 -7.10
CA LEU A 451 -15.94 3.54 -7.85
C LEU A 451 -17.23 3.81 -8.63
N ASP A 452 -17.99 2.78 -9.03
CA ASP A 452 -19.27 2.93 -9.76
C ASP A 452 -19.18 3.99 -10.88
N VAL A 453 -18.25 3.79 -11.81
CA VAL A 453 -17.84 4.81 -12.78
C VAL A 453 -18.91 4.99 -13.85
N GLU A 454 -19.39 6.23 -14.02
CA GLU A 454 -20.17 6.66 -15.16
C GLU A 454 -19.29 7.50 -16.09
N SER A 455 -19.30 7.21 -17.39
CA SER A 455 -18.53 7.97 -18.37
C SER A 455 -19.33 8.30 -19.63
N GLU A 456 -19.14 9.51 -20.15
CA GLU A 456 -19.78 9.99 -21.38
C GLU A 456 -18.75 10.72 -22.25
N LEU A 457 -18.55 10.28 -23.50
CA LEU A 457 -17.73 11.00 -24.47
C LEU A 457 -18.43 12.28 -24.91
N ILE A 458 -17.84 13.44 -24.59
CA ILE A 458 -18.40 14.76 -24.92
C ILE A 458 -17.80 15.32 -26.21
N GLU A 459 -16.49 15.16 -26.40
CA GLU A 459 -15.79 15.73 -27.55
C GLU A 459 -14.62 14.83 -27.97
N LYS A 460 -14.39 14.72 -29.28
CA LYS A 460 -13.13 14.21 -29.84
C LYS A 460 -12.38 15.34 -30.51
N THR A 461 -11.24 15.71 -29.94
CA THR A 461 -10.32 16.71 -30.51
C THR A 461 -9.33 16.04 -31.46
N GLU A 462 -8.41 16.82 -32.05
CA GLU A 462 -7.32 16.29 -32.88
C GLU A 462 -6.41 15.33 -32.09
N ASN A 463 -6.09 15.63 -30.83
CA ASN A 463 -5.07 14.90 -30.06
C ASN A 463 -5.63 14.03 -28.93
N TYR A 464 -6.82 14.33 -28.42
CA TYR A 464 -7.43 13.60 -27.30
C TYR A 464 -8.97 13.58 -27.35
N GLN A 465 -9.57 12.61 -26.68
CA GLN A 465 -11.00 12.54 -26.37
C GLN A 465 -11.27 13.11 -24.97
N ARG A 466 -12.34 13.91 -24.84
CA ARG A 466 -12.81 14.42 -23.56
C ARG A 466 -14.06 13.67 -23.13
N TYR A 467 -13.97 13.03 -21.96
CA TYR A 467 -15.09 12.36 -21.31
C TYR A 467 -15.51 13.13 -20.07
N ARG A 468 -16.82 13.31 -19.89
CA ARG A 468 -17.37 13.64 -18.58
C ARG A 468 -17.42 12.34 -17.79
N VAL A 469 -16.80 12.30 -16.61
CA VAL A 469 -16.80 11.11 -15.75
C VAL A 469 -17.34 11.46 -14.37
N THR A 470 -18.08 10.54 -13.77
CA THR A 470 -18.43 10.59 -12.36
C THR A 470 -18.14 9.26 -11.70
N PHE A 471 -17.69 9.28 -10.46
CA PHE A 471 -17.40 8.06 -9.69
C PHE A 471 -17.63 8.30 -8.21
N ALA A 472 -18.05 7.27 -7.49
CA ALA A 472 -18.27 7.31 -6.05
C ALA A 472 -16.94 7.50 -5.31
N SER A 473 -16.95 8.43 -4.36
CA SER A 473 -15.82 8.71 -3.47
C SER A 473 -16.05 8.17 -2.07
N ALA A 474 -17.29 8.23 -1.60
CA ALA A 474 -17.75 7.79 -0.29
C ALA A 474 -19.24 7.38 -0.42
N PRO A 475 -19.84 6.71 0.57
CA PRO A 475 -21.26 6.37 0.53
C PRO A 475 -22.14 7.60 0.23
N GLY A 476 -22.84 7.56 -0.90
CA GLY A 476 -23.74 8.64 -1.35
C GLY A 476 -23.05 9.89 -1.91
N GLU A 477 -21.72 9.89 -2.09
CA GLU A 477 -20.97 11.04 -2.61
C GLU A 477 -20.17 10.68 -3.86
N ARG A 478 -20.22 11.54 -4.87
CA ARG A 478 -19.52 11.33 -6.15
C ARG A 478 -18.56 12.48 -6.45
N VAL A 479 -17.46 12.15 -7.10
CA VAL A 479 -16.58 13.12 -7.78
C VAL A 479 -17.08 13.30 -9.19
N ILE A 480 -17.10 14.55 -9.67
CA ILE A 480 -17.38 14.90 -11.06
C ILE A 480 -16.09 15.43 -11.66
N ALA A 481 -15.67 14.87 -12.79
CA ALA A 481 -14.40 15.21 -13.42
C ALA A 481 -14.47 15.22 -14.95
N TRP A 482 -13.50 15.87 -15.57
CA TRP A 482 -13.12 15.61 -16.95
C TRP A 482 -12.02 14.56 -17.01
N LEU A 483 -12.14 13.59 -17.90
CA LEU A 483 -11.05 12.72 -18.32
C LEU A 483 -10.65 13.10 -19.75
N LEU A 484 -9.39 13.49 -19.94
CA LEU A 484 -8.81 13.81 -21.24
C LEU A 484 -7.87 12.67 -21.63
N MET A 485 -8.31 11.84 -22.57
CA MET A 485 -7.64 10.62 -23.02
C MET A 485 -7.00 10.82 -24.39
N PRO A 486 -5.66 10.76 -24.53
CA PRO A 486 -5.00 10.89 -25.84
C PRO A 486 -5.49 9.86 -26.86
N ASN A 487 -5.63 10.27 -28.13
CA ASN A 487 -6.26 9.44 -29.18
C ASN A 487 -5.45 8.19 -29.56
N ASP A 488 -4.11 8.29 -29.57
CA ASP A 488 -3.22 7.31 -30.21
C ASP A 488 -2.13 6.82 -29.24
N LEU A 489 -2.53 6.33 -28.06
CA LEU A 489 -1.60 5.71 -27.11
C LEU A 489 -1.12 4.34 -27.61
N THR A 490 0.20 4.17 -27.73
CA THR A 490 0.82 2.89 -28.11
C THR A 490 1.20 2.03 -26.91
N ASP A 491 1.34 2.66 -25.75
CA ASP A 491 1.69 2.08 -24.45
C ASP A 491 0.96 2.83 -23.34
N ARG A 492 1.00 2.29 -22.13
CA ARG A 492 0.52 2.97 -20.93
C ARG A 492 1.21 4.34 -20.76
N ALA A 493 0.41 5.39 -20.65
CA ALA A 493 0.85 6.77 -20.54
C ALA A 493 1.08 7.20 -19.08
N SER A 494 1.86 8.27 -18.92
CA SER A 494 1.87 9.02 -17.67
C SER A 494 0.52 9.72 -17.49
N ALA A 495 0.03 9.76 -16.24
CA ALA A 495 -1.22 10.42 -15.91
C ALA A 495 -0.98 11.67 -15.07
N MET A 496 -1.93 12.60 -15.13
CA MET A 496 -1.88 13.85 -14.37
C MET A 496 -3.22 14.17 -13.72
N LEU A 497 -3.22 14.27 -12.40
CA LEU A 497 -4.31 14.88 -11.65
C LEU A 497 -4.19 16.41 -11.75
N CYS A 498 -5.17 17.07 -12.36
CA CYS A 498 -5.13 18.49 -12.68
C CYS A 498 -6.14 19.27 -11.82
N LEU A 499 -5.66 20.00 -10.83
CA LEU A 499 -6.50 20.63 -9.79
C LEU A 499 -6.68 22.13 -10.04
N HIS A 500 -7.92 22.61 -10.15
CA HIS A 500 -8.23 24.00 -10.51
C HIS A 500 -8.06 25.01 -9.37
N GLN A 501 -7.94 26.30 -9.71
CA GLN A 501 -7.91 27.42 -8.74
C GLN A 501 -9.31 27.77 -8.20
N THR A 502 -9.42 28.77 -7.32
CA THR A 502 -10.71 29.31 -6.85
C THR A 502 -11.44 30.06 -7.98
N VAL A 503 -12.15 29.34 -8.85
CA VAL A 503 -12.89 29.90 -9.99
C VAL A 503 -14.26 29.23 -10.12
N PRO A 504 -15.36 29.96 -10.38
CA PRO A 504 -16.71 29.37 -10.42
C PRO A 504 -16.87 28.19 -11.38
N ILE A 505 -16.17 28.20 -12.52
CA ILE A 505 -16.25 27.15 -13.54
C ILE A 505 -15.47 25.88 -13.18
N GLY A 506 -14.74 25.88 -12.05
CA GLY A 506 -14.05 24.70 -11.52
C GLY A 506 -13.12 24.03 -12.54
N LYS A 507 -13.30 22.71 -12.70
CA LYS A 507 -12.52 21.83 -13.59
C LYS A 507 -12.50 22.26 -15.07
N ASP A 508 -13.47 23.08 -15.50
CA ASP A 508 -13.56 23.53 -16.89
C ASP A 508 -12.36 24.41 -17.29
N GLU A 509 -11.80 25.19 -16.35
CA GLU A 509 -10.64 26.05 -16.63
C GLU A 509 -9.41 25.21 -17.04
N PRO A 510 -8.87 24.30 -16.21
CA PRO A 510 -7.76 23.44 -16.63
C PRO A 510 -8.04 22.59 -17.86
N ALA A 511 -9.29 22.19 -18.08
CA ALA A 511 -9.71 21.42 -19.25
C ALA A 511 -9.80 22.25 -20.56
N GLY A 512 -9.52 23.55 -20.51
CA GLY A 512 -9.50 24.44 -21.68
C GLY A 512 -10.87 24.93 -22.13
N LEU A 513 -11.88 24.89 -21.26
CA LEU A 513 -13.28 25.20 -21.58
C LEU A 513 -13.70 26.63 -21.17
N GLY A 514 -12.78 27.43 -20.64
CA GLY A 514 -13.04 28.80 -20.25
C GLY A 514 -11.96 29.34 -19.31
N GLY A 515 -12.21 30.49 -18.68
CA GLY A 515 -11.27 31.08 -17.72
C GLY A 515 -9.99 31.63 -18.38
N LYS A 516 -8.87 31.57 -17.65
CA LYS A 516 -7.58 32.09 -18.12
C LYS A 516 -6.86 31.05 -19.00
N PRO A 517 -6.45 31.39 -20.24
CA PRO A 517 -5.65 30.49 -21.08
C PRO A 517 -4.36 29.98 -20.42
N ASN A 518 -3.76 30.78 -19.54
CA ASN A 518 -2.57 30.40 -18.80
C ASN A 518 -2.79 29.28 -17.78
N LEU A 519 -4.04 28.86 -17.54
CA LEU A 519 -4.37 27.82 -16.59
C LEU A 519 -4.97 26.58 -17.27
N HIS A 520 -4.88 26.48 -18.60
CA HIS A 520 -5.38 25.34 -19.40
C HIS A 520 -4.41 24.14 -19.39
N TYR A 521 -3.72 23.89 -18.27
CA TYR A 521 -2.63 22.91 -18.23
C TYR A 521 -3.07 21.46 -18.45
N ALA A 522 -4.32 21.08 -18.13
CA ALA A 522 -4.80 19.73 -18.45
C ALA A 522 -4.99 19.56 -19.96
N HIS A 523 -5.53 20.58 -20.65
CA HIS A 523 -5.59 20.60 -22.11
C HIS A 523 -4.18 20.54 -22.73
N GLU A 524 -3.24 21.36 -22.25
CA GLU A 524 -1.87 21.39 -22.76
C GLU A 524 -1.14 20.04 -22.55
N LEU A 525 -1.32 19.40 -21.39
CA LEU A 525 -0.72 18.09 -21.08
C LEU A 525 -1.37 16.94 -21.87
N ALA A 526 -2.69 16.95 -22.07
CA ALA A 526 -3.36 15.95 -22.89
C ALA A 526 -2.89 15.98 -24.36
N ASN A 527 -2.67 17.18 -24.91
CA ASN A 527 -2.04 17.35 -26.22
C ASN A 527 -0.59 16.82 -26.29
N ARG A 528 0.06 16.60 -25.14
CA ARG A 528 1.42 16.04 -25.02
C ARG A 528 1.42 14.54 -24.71
N GLY A 529 0.25 13.89 -24.70
CA GLY A 529 0.13 12.45 -24.49
C GLY A 529 -0.06 12.02 -23.03
N TYR A 530 -0.37 12.94 -22.11
CA TYR A 530 -0.74 12.58 -20.74
C TYR A 530 -2.23 12.26 -20.64
N VAL A 531 -2.58 11.22 -19.88
CA VAL A 531 -3.97 11.01 -19.44
C VAL A 531 -4.25 12.01 -18.32
N CYS A 532 -5.16 12.96 -18.53
CA CYS A 532 -5.44 14.00 -17.53
C CYS A 532 -6.81 13.80 -16.90
N LEU A 533 -6.86 13.70 -15.57
CA LEU A 533 -8.11 13.72 -14.81
C LEU A 533 -8.25 15.06 -14.08
N VAL A 534 -9.40 15.70 -14.23
CA VAL A 534 -9.63 17.09 -13.83
C VAL A 534 -10.90 17.14 -12.98
N PRO A 535 -10.80 16.87 -11.66
CA PRO A 535 -11.97 16.87 -10.77
C PRO A 535 -12.38 18.28 -10.35
N ASP A 536 -13.65 18.45 -10.05
CA ASP A 536 -14.13 19.62 -9.32
C ASP A 536 -13.73 19.53 -7.84
N TYR A 537 -13.29 20.66 -7.29
CA TYR A 537 -13.20 20.88 -5.86
C TYR A 537 -14.61 20.98 -5.26
N PRO A 538 -14.86 20.49 -4.03
CA PRO A 538 -16.18 20.57 -3.42
C PRO A 538 -16.79 21.99 -3.44
N SER A 539 -18.04 22.11 -3.91
CA SER A 539 -18.78 23.36 -4.15
C SER A 539 -18.24 24.29 -5.27
N PHE A 540 -17.56 23.75 -6.28
CA PHE A 540 -17.16 24.44 -7.51
C PHE A 540 -17.57 23.68 -8.76
N GLY A 541 -17.65 24.37 -9.90
CA GLY A 541 -18.02 23.75 -11.17
C GLY A 541 -19.41 23.12 -11.11
N GLU A 542 -19.49 21.82 -11.36
CA GLU A 542 -20.73 21.05 -11.27
C GLU A 542 -21.00 20.50 -9.85
N ASP A 543 -20.00 20.55 -8.96
CA ASP A 543 -20.12 20.08 -7.59
C ASP A 543 -20.91 21.08 -6.72
N THR A 544 -21.96 20.58 -6.06
CA THR A 544 -22.88 21.36 -5.22
C THR A 544 -22.78 20.98 -3.74
N PHE A 545 -21.64 20.45 -3.30
CA PHE A 545 -21.42 19.96 -1.93
C PHE A 545 -21.81 21.00 -0.88
N ASP A 546 -22.54 20.55 0.15
CA ASP A 546 -22.98 21.36 1.28
C ASP A 546 -22.15 20.99 2.53
N PHE A 547 -21.19 21.84 2.86
CA PHE A 547 -20.31 21.64 4.02
C PHE A 547 -21.04 21.69 5.35
N GLU A 548 -22.13 22.46 5.47
CA GLU A 548 -22.87 22.55 6.74
C GLU A 548 -23.65 21.26 6.99
N ALA A 549 -24.29 20.73 5.94
CA ALA A 549 -24.99 19.46 6.01
C ALA A 549 -24.08 18.24 6.20
N ALA A 550 -22.80 18.36 5.83
CA ALA A 550 -21.81 17.30 5.90
C ALA A 550 -20.79 17.43 7.05
N ALA A 551 -21.00 18.38 7.98
CA ALA A 551 -20.06 18.69 9.06
C ALA A 551 -19.83 17.54 10.06
N ASP A 552 -20.74 16.56 10.11
CA ASP A 552 -20.62 15.32 10.88
C ASP A 552 -19.63 14.31 10.26
N ARG A 553 -19.42 14.41 8.94
CA ARG A 553 -18.55 13.51 8.16
C ARG A 553 -17.24 14.18 7.75
N TRP A 554 -17.24 15.49 7.51
CA TRP A 554 -16.10 16.25 7.06
C TRP A 554 -15.89 17.49 7.92
N GLN A 555 -14.76 17.55 8.64
CA GLN A 555 -14.43 18.72 9.46
C GLN A 555 -13.91 19.90 8.62
N SER A 556 -13.53 19.66 7.37
CA SER A 556 -12.97 20.67 6.49
C SER A 556 -13.15 20.29 5.02
N GLY A 557 -13.33 21.29 4.16
CA GLY A 557 -13.35 21.07 2.72
C GLY A 557 -12.00 20.69 2.14
N SER A 558 -10.90 21.08 2.79
CA SER A 558 -9.56 20.62 2.42
C SER A 558 -9.44 19.10 2.56
N MET A 559 -9.89 18.51 3.67
CA MET A 559 -9.83 17.05 3.84
C MET A 559 -10.75 16.30 2.89
N LYS A 560 -11.97 16.82 2.65
CA LYS A 560 -12.88 16.27 1.62
C LYS A 560 -12.23 16.29 0.23
N ALA A 561 -11.56 17.37 -0.13
CA ALA A 561 -10.91 17.50 -1.42
C ALA A 561 -9.70 16.56 -1.56
N ILE A 562 -8.91 16.40 -0.49
CA ILE A 562 -7.81 15.42 -0.45
C ILE A 562 -8.37 14.01 -0.66
N TRP A 563 -9.45 13.63 0.02
CA TRP A 563 -10.10 12.33 -0.19
C TRP A 563 -10.61 12.16 -1.64
N ASN A 564 -11.29 13.17 -2.19
CA ASN A 564 -11.73 13.14 -3.60
C ASN A 564 -10.56 12.94 -4.56
N ASN A 565 -9.41 13.56 -4.27
CA ASN A 565 -8.20 13.42 -5.07
C ASN A 565 -7.56 12.02 -4.91
N ILE A 566 -7.57 11.43 -3.71
CA ILE A 566 -7.13 10.04 -3.49
C ILE A 566 -8.02 9.09 -4.30
N ARG A 567 -9.35 9.26 -4.23
CA ARG A 567 -10.31 8.49 -5.04
C ARG A 567 -10.15 8.71 -6.55
N SER A 568 -9.71 9.91 -6.94
CA SER A 568 -9.34 10.22 -8.33
C SER A 568 -8.10 9.47 -8.79
N ILE A 569 -7.11 9.28 -7.92
CA ILE A 569 -5.91 8.45 -8.19
C ILE A 569 -6.32 6.98 -8.29
N ASP A 570 -7.22 6.51 -7.41
CA ASP A 570 -7.75 5.15 -7.49
C ASP A 570 -8.40 4.87 -8.86
N TYR A 571 -9.21 5.80 -9.37
CA TYR A 571 -9.78 5.70 -10.71
C TYR A 571 -8.71 5.72 -11.82
N LEU A 572 -7.69 6.58 -11.71
CA LEU A 572 -6.59 6.58 -12.68
C LEU A 572 -5.87 5.22 -12.72
N GLU A 573 -5.68 4.55 -11.59
CA GLU A 573 -5.04 3.23 -11.54
C GLU A 573 -5.88 2.13 -12.19
N THR A 574 -7.21 2.28 -12.29
CA THR A 574 -8.07 1.30 -12.99
C THR A 574 -8.03 1.43 -14.50
N LEU A 575 -7.48 2.51 -15.05
CA LEU A 575 -7.45 2.74 -16.50
C LEU A 575 -6.31 1.92 -17.14
N PRO A 576 -6.60 1.04 -18.12
CA PRO A 576 -5.56 0.25 -18.78
C PRO A 576 -4.57 1.14 -19.55
N GLU A 577 -4.95 2.36 -19.92
CA GLU A 577 -4.11 3.36 -20.57
C GLU A 577 -3.12 4.04 -19.62
N VAL A 578 -3.27 3.90 -18.30
CA VAL A 578 -2.44 4.61 -17.31
C VAL A 578 -1.36 3.70 -16.77
N ASN A 579 -0.13 4.22 -16.72
CA ASN A 579 0.95 3.60 -15.98
C ASN A 579 0.86 4.05 -14.49
N PRO A 580 0.52 3.15 -13.55
CA PRO A 580 0.34 3.51 -12.14
C PRO A 580 1.64 3.97 -11.47
N ASP A 581 2.79 3.71 -12.07
CA ASP A 581 4.10 4.18 -11.60
C ASP A 581 4.45 5.60 -12.10
N ARG A 582 3.58 6.23 -12.89
CA ARG A 582 3.82 7.52 -13.55
C ARG A 582 2.63 8.49 -13.41
N ILE A 583 2.05 8.57 -12.22
CA ILE A 583 0.99 9.52 -11.90
C ILE A 583 1.58 10.76 -11.23
N GLY A 584 1.29 11.95 -11.76
CA GLY A 584 1.65 13.23 -11.16
C GLY A 584 0.43 14.05 -10.73
N VAL A 585 0.67 15.15 -10.03
CA VAL A 585 -0.34 16.17 -9.72
C VAL A 585 0.14 17.56 -10.11
N ILE A 586 -0.74 18.38 -10.68
CA ILE A 586 -0.48 19.79 -11.03
C ILE A 586 -1.66 20.66 -10.60
N GLY A 587 -1.37 21.82 -10.03
CA GLY A 587 -2.42 22.78 -9.70
C GLY A 587 -1.94 24.21 -9.51
N HIS A 588 -2.90 25.13 -9.61
CA HIS A 588 -2.70 26.57 -9.42
C HIS A 588 -3.55 27.11 -8.26
N SER A 589 -2.99 27.97 -7.41
CA SER A 589 -3.71 28.62 -6.30
C SER A 589 -4.35 27.60 -5.35
N LEU A 590 -5.70 27.54 -5.26
CA LEU A 590 -6.44 26.47 -4.60
C LEU A 590 -5.92 25.08 -4.99
N GLY A 591 -5.81 24.79 -6.28
CA GLY A 591 -5.26 23.55 -6.78
C GLY A 591 -3.77 23.38 -6.45
N GLY A 592 -3.04 24.48 -6.29
CA GLY A 592 -1.62 24.48 -5.97
C GLY A 592 -1.31 23.99 -4.56
N HIS A 593 -2.06 24.43 -3.54
CA HIS A 593 -1.93 23.83 -2.21
C HIS A 593 -2.61 22.47 -2.12
N ASN A 594 -3.71 22.26 -2.83
CA ASN A 594 -4.39 20.96 -2.79
C ASN A 594 -3.50 19.86 -3.40
N ALA A 595 -2.70 20.19 -4.42
CA ALA A 595 -1.65 19.31 -4.93
C ALA A 595 -0.61 18.94 -3.86
N LEU A 596 -0.17 19.90 -3.04
CA LEU A 596 0.78 19.66 -1.95
C LEU A 596 0.18 18.79 -0.84
N PHE A 597 -1.03 19.11 -0.38
CA PHE A 597 -1.67 18.33 0.68
C PHE A 597 -2.03 16.92 0.21
N THR A 598 -2.57 16.77 -1.00
CA THR A 598 -2.85 15.45 -1.59
C THR A 598 -1.56 14.65 -1.70
N ALA A 599 -0.47 15.26 -2.19
CA ALA A 599 0.81 14.59 -2.26
C ALA A 599 1.34 14.19 -0.88
N ALA A 600 1.17 15.01 0.17
CA ALA A 600 1.61 14.63 1.52
C ALA A 600 0.95 13.33 2.01
N PHE A 601 -0.36 13.17 1.77
CA PHE A 601 -1.12 11.98 2.18
C PHE A 601 -0.99 10.79 1.22
N ASP A 602 -0.86 11.01 -0.09
CA ASP A 602 -0.82 9.94 -1.08
C ASP A 602 0.56 9.82 -1.75
N GLN A 603 1.26 8.73 -1.43
CA GLN A 603 2.60 8.44 -1.94
C GLN A 603 2.62 7.89 -3.37
N ARG A 604 1.47 7.56 -3.96
CA ARG A 604 1.36 7.12 -5.37
C ARG A 604 1.58 8.26 -6.37
N LEU A 605 1.51 9.51 -5.92
CA LEU A 605 1.87 10.67 -6.73
C LEU A 605 3.40 10.78 -6.83
N ASN A 606 3.96 10.52 -8.01
CA ASN A 606 5.39 10.51 -8.28
C ASN A 606 6.01 11.89 -8.53
N ALA A 607 5.20 12.90 -8.87
CA ALA A 607 5.67 14.25 -9.14
C ALA A 607 4.59 15.28 -8.78
N VAL A 608 5.01 16.42 -8.25
CA VAL A 608 4.11 17.48 -7.78
C VAL A 608 4.48 18.80 -8.43
N VAL A 609 3.51 19.46 -9.07
CA VAL A 609 3.65 20.82 -9.59
C VAL A 609 2.69 21.74 -8.84
N THR A 610 3.25 22.70 -8.11
CA THR A 610 2.49 23.72 -7.39
C THR A 610 2.77 25.10 -7.98
N SER A 611 1.74 25.77 -8.49
CA SER A 611 1.81 27.14 -8.95
C SER A 611 1.04 28.06 -8.02
N CYS A 612 1.68 29.10 -7.51
CA CYS A 612 1.05 30.08 -6.62
C CYS A 612 0.25 29.42 -5.49
N GLY A 613 0.73 28.29 -4.95
CA GLY A 613 -0.07 27.45 -4.06
C GLY A 613 0.08 27.79 -2.58
N PHE A 614 1.21 28.33 -2.16
CA PHE A 614 1.55 28.42 -0.75
C PHE A 614 2.53 29.55 -0.43
N THR A 615 2.57 29.91 0.85
CA THR A 615 3.65 30.61 1.54
C THR A 615 3.60 30.15 3.00
N GLU A 616 4.70 30.26 3.77
CA GLU A 616 4.64 29.99 5.21
C GLU A 616 3.54 30.81 5.89
N PHE A 617 2.88 30.25 6.90
CA PHE A 617 1.69 30.86 7.51
C PHE A 617 1.99 32.26 8.05
N HIS A 618 3.18 32.49 8.61
CA HIS A 618 3.59 33.81 9.11
C HIS A 618 3.75 34.89 8.03
N GLN A 619 3.98 34.54 6.75
CA GLN A 619 4.03 35.53 5.66
C GLN A 619 2.69 35.66 4.93
N TYR A 620 1.76 34.71 5.11
CA TYR A 620 0.43 34.81 4.51
C TYR A 620 -0.31 36.04 5.08
N TYR A 621 -0.39 37.12 4.29
CA TYR A 621 -0.92 38.42 4.72
C TYR A 621 -0.38 38.90 6.07
N SER A 622 0.94 38.74 6.29
CA SER A 622 1.59 39.04 7.59
C SER A 622 0.98 38.27 8.78
N GLY A 623 0.59 37.01 8.55
CA GLY A 623 0.02 36.11 9.56
C GLY A 623 -1.51 36.16 9.67
N ASP A 624 -2.22 36.90 8.80
CA ASP A 624 -3.70 36.90 8.80
C ASP A 624 -4.26 35.67 8.07
N LEU A 625 -4.49 34.60 8.82
CA LEU A 625 -4.92 33.31 8.29
C LEU A 625 -6.41 33.22 7.88
N LYS A 626 -7.19 34.32 7.96
CA LYS A 626 -8.63 34.29 7.62
C LYS A 626 -8.97 33.71 6.25
N GLY A 627 -8.08 33.89 5.27
CA GLY A 627 -8.27 33.31 3.94
C GLY A 627 -8.33 31.77 3.92
N TRP A 628 -7.76 31.12 4.94
CA TRP A 628 -7.73 29.67 5.10
C TRP A 628 -8.88 29.11 5.95
N THR A 629 -9.74 29.94 6.54
CA THR A 629 -10.63 29.48 7.63
C THR A 629 -12.09 29.28 7.23
N SER A 630 -12.42 29.40 5.95
CA SER A 630 -13.77 29.06 5.49
C SER A 630 -14.01 27.55 5.60
N LEU A 631 -15.28 27.11 5.61
CA LEU A 631 -15.63 25.68 5.57
C LEU A 631 -15.05 24.96 4.34
N ARG A 632 -14.82 25.69 3.24
CA ARG A 632 -14.18 25.14 2.03
C ARG A 632 -12.70 24.81 2.24
N TYR A 633 -12.07 25.42 3.24
CA TYR A 633 -10.65 25.27 3.57
C TYR A 633 -10.52 24.58 4.93
N MET A 634 -9.88 25.22 5.92
CA MET A 634 -9.52 24.69 7.23
C MET A 634 -10.15 25.52 8.36
N PRO A 635 -11.45 25.34 8.67
CA PRO A 635 -12.16 26.16 9.65
C PRO A 635 -11.59 26.06 11.08
N ARG A 636 -10.90 24.96 11.41
CA ARG A 636 -10.29 24.76 12.74
C ARG A 636 -9.13 25.72 13.02
N ILE A 637 -8.50 26.29 11.99
CA ILE A 637 -7.54 27.40 12.14
C ILE A 637 -8.16 28.55 12.94
N ALA A 638 -9.43 28.87 12.66
CA ALA A 638 -10.15 29.89 13.41
C ALA A 638 -10.68 29.35 14.75
N SER A 639 -11.38 28.20 14.75
CA SER A 639 -12.11 27.72 15.93
C SER A 639 -11.20 27.23 17.05
N GLU A 640 -10.13 26.50 16.73
CA GLU A 640 -9.24 25.86 17.71
C GLU A 640 -7.96 26.68 17.95
N TYR A 641 -7.40 27.23 16.86
CA TYR A 641 -6.08 27.87 16.88
C TYR A 641 -6.15 29.41 16.90
N GLY A 642 -7.36 29.98 16.80
CA GLY A 642 -7.61 31.41 16.97
C GLY A 642 -6.99 32.30 15.89
N ASN A 643 -6.83 31.78 14.66
CA ASN A 643 -6.12 32.42 13.55
C ASN A 643 -4.67 32.82 13.86
N ASN A 644 -4.05 32.17 14.84
CA ASN A 644 -2.66 32.44 15.19
C ASN A 644 -1.74 31.41 14.50
N PRO A 645 -0.84 31.83 13.59
CA PRO A 645 0.10 30.91 12.94
C PRO A 645 0.98 30.14 13.94
N ASP A 646 1.32 30.71 15.10
CA ASP A 646 2.10 30.01 16.15
C ASP A 646 1.35 28.86 16.83
N ARG A 647 0.04 28.76 16.62
CA ARG A 647 -0.82 27.73 17.22
C ARG A 647 -1.27 26.69 16.21
N VAL A 648 -1.09 26.92 14.92
CA VAL A 648 -1.45 25.95 13.87
C VAL A 648 -0.51 24.75 14.00
N PRO A 649 -1.02 23.50 14.00
CA PRO A 649 -0.24 22.30 14.32
C PRO A 649 0.73 21.85 13.21
N PHE A 650 0.91 22.66 12.16
CA PHE A 650 1.87 22.43 11.09
C PHE A 650 2.19 23.73 10.33
N ASP A 651 3.23 23.76 9.49
CA ASP A 651 3.47 24.77 8.44
C ASP A 651 3.94 24.12 7.11
N PHE A 652 4.09 24.90 6.03
CA PHE A 652 4.41 24.39 4.69
C PHE A 652 5.81 23.76 4.59
N GLN A 653 6.75 24.14 5.44
CA GLN A 653 8.05 23.46 5.58
C GLN A 653 7.83 21.96 5.83
N GLU A 654 6.92 21.64 6.75
CA GLU A 654 6.58 20.27 7.11
C GLU A 654 5.81 19.56 6.00
N VAL A 655 4.88 20.24 5.32
CA VAL A 655 4.17 19.66 4.16
C VAL A 655 5.16 19.19 3.09
N PHE A 656 6.16 20.01 2.77
CA PHE A 656 7.22 19.63 1.82
C PHE A 656 8.12 18.51 2.38
N ALA A 657 8.43 18.52 3.67
CA ALA A 657 9.18 17.43 4.31
C ALA A 657 8.42 16.09 4.24
N ALA A 658 7.08 16.09 4.33
CA ALA A 658 6.24 14.90 4.18
C ALA A 658 6.10 14.40 2.73
N ILE A 659 6.39 15.24 1.73
CA ILE A 659 6.43 14.86 0.32
C ILE A 659 7.79 14.24 -0.04
N ALA A 660 8.86 14.63 0.66
CA ALA A 660 10.21 14.13 0.41
C ALA A 660 10.27 12.59 0.44
N PRO A 661 11.08 11.96 -0.45
CA PRO A 661 12.00 12.57 -1.41
C PRO A 661 11.37 12.88 -2.79
N ARG A 662 10.05 12.83 -2.93
CA ARG A 662 9.40 12.96 -4.25
C ARG A 662 9.57 14.35 -4.85
N PRO A 663 9.78 14.43 -6.18
CA PRO A 663 10.13 15.67 -6.86
C PRO A 663 8.98 16.69 -6.87
N VAL A 664 9.29 17.95 -6.57
CA VAL A 664 8.36 19.09 -6.55
C VAL A 664 8.86 20.24 -7.42
N PHE A 665 8.00 20.72 -8.31
CA PHE A 665 8.20 21.94 -9.10
C PHE A 665 7.33 23.06 -8.54
N ILE A 666 7.93 24.22 -8.29
CA ILE A 666 7.30 25.38 -7.68
C ILE A 666 7.36 26.55 -8.66
N ASN A 667 6.20 27.05 -9.09
CA ASN A 667 6.09 28.38 -9.68
C ASN A 667 5.61 29.37 -8.61
N ALA A 668 6.48 30.31 -8.23
CA ALA A 668 6.21 31.33 -7.22
C ALA A 668 6.54 32.73 -7.75
N PRO A 669 5.57 33.42 -8.38
CA PRO A 669 5.79 34.75 -8.93
C PRO A 669 6.21 35.78 -7.89
N VAL A 670 7.08 36.71 -8.30
CA VAL A 670 7.65 37.73 -7.40
C VAL A 670 6.62 38.77 -6.97
N GLU A 671 5.62 39.05 -7.81
CA GLU A 671 4.58 40.05 -7.56
C GLU A 671 3.25 39.41 -7.11
N ASP A 672 3.27 38.15 -6.65
CA ASP A 672 2.09 37.48 -6.10
C ASP A 672 1.67 38.14 -4.77
N SER A 673 0.46 38.71 -4.75
CA SER A 673 -0.10 39.40 -3.58
C SER A 673 -0.70 38.45 -2.54
N ASN A 674 -0.97 37.20 -2.89
CA ASN A 674 -1.55 36.20 -1.99
C ASN A 674 -0.45 35.42 -1.26
N PHE A 675 0.55 34.98 -2.03
CA PHE A 675 1.57 34.06 -1.57
C PHE A 675 2.95 34.71 -1.70
N GLU A 676 3.38 35.36 -0.62
CA GLU A 676 4.61 36.15 -0.61
C GLU A 676 5.84 35.26 -0.89
N ILE A 677 6.61 35.61 -1.93
CA ILE A 677 7.81 34.87 -2.34
C ILE A 677 8.84 34.68 -1.22
N LYS A 678 8.85 35.57 -0.22
CA LYS A 678 9.74 35.46 0.94
C LYS A 678 9.47 34.18 1.73
N GLY A 679 8.20 33.85 1.99
CA GLY A 679 7.85 32.63 2.70
C GLY A 679 8.08 31.37 1.87
N VAL A 680 7.83 31.43 0.55
CA VAL A 680 8.19 30.32 -0.36
C VAL A 680 9.69 30.02 -0.32
N ARG A 681 10.54 31.06 -0.39
CA ARG A 681 12.00 30.90 -0.32
C ARG A 681 12.45 30.33 1.02
N ALA A 682 11.82 30.76 2.12
CA ALA A 682 12.09 30.22 3.46
C ALA A 682 11.76 28.72 3.53
N VAL A 683 10.61 28.30 2.96
CA VAL A 683 10.23 26.88 2.86
C VAL A 683 11.26 26.08 2.09
N VAL A 684 11.63 26.51 0.87
CA VAL A 684 12.61 25.82 0.03
C VAL A 684 13.96 25.68 0.74
N GLN A 685 14.42 26.75 1.41
CA GLN A 685 15.66 26.73 2.18
C GLN A 685 15.60 25.76 3.36
N ALA A 686 14.48 25.67 4.07
CA ALA A 686 14.31 24.79 5.22
C ALA A 686 14.30 23.31 4.85
N VAL A 687 13.70 22.95 3.70
CA VAL A 687 13.52 21.54 3.30
C VAL A 687 14.65 20.99 2.44
N GLU A 688 15.49 21.83 1.85
CA GLU A 688 16.63 21.42 1.04
C GLU A 688 17.54 20.39 1.75
N PRO A 689 17.88 20.52 3.05
CA PRO A 689 18.66 19.51 3.78
C PRO A 689 17.94 18.16 3.93
N VAL A 690 16.62 18.15 4.11
CA VAL A 690 15.80 16.93 4.23
C VAL A 690 15.86 16.16 2.92
N TYR A 691 15.58 16.85 1.82
CA TYR A 691 15.67 16.29 0.48
C TYR A 691 17.09 15.83 0.13
N ALA A 692 18.13 16.57 0.54
CA ALA A 692 19.53 16.20 0.32
C ALA A 692 19.92 14.89 1.02
N ARG A 693 19.42 14.65 2.25
CA ARG A 693 19.68 13.42 3.01
C ARG A 693 18.93 12.21 2.45
N LEU A 694 17.70 12.40 2.01
CA LEU A 694 16.85 11.35 1.46
C LEU A 694 17.09 11.09 -0.05
N ARG A 695 18.13 11.68 -0.65
CA ARG A 695 18.39 11.54 -2.10
C ARG A 695 18.63 10.08 -2.48
N SER A 696 17.59 9.47 -3.05
CA SER A 696 17.65 8.18 -3.74
C SER A 696 17.75 8.31 -5.26
N ARG A 697 17.70 9.54 -5.82
CA ARG A 697 17.62 9.79 -7.27
C ARG A 697 18.57 10.88 -7.77
N GLU A 698 18.92 10.81 -9.07
CA GLU A 698 19.95 11.64 -9.73
C GLU A 698 19.50 13.08 -10.09
N PHE A 699 18.23 13.43 -9.94
CA PHE A 699 17.65 14.72 -10.37
C PHE A 699 17.37 15.68 -9.22
N GLN A 700 17.23 16.98 -9.53
CA GLN A 700 16.77 17.98 -8.56
C GLN A 700 15.36 17.64 -8.08
N THR A 701 15.22 17.38 -6.79
CA THR A 701 13.95 17.01 -6.15
C THR A 701 13.09 18.20 -5.78
N VAL A 702 13.64 19.41 -5.73
CA VAL A 702 12.86 20.65 -5.56
C VAL A 702 13.38 21.67 -6.57
N ARG A 703 12.51 22.15 -7.47
CA ARG A 703 12.81 23.18 -8.47
C ARG A 703 11.93 24.39 -8.22
N LEU A 704 12.54 25.56 -8.04
CA LEU A 704 11.84 26.83 -7.80
C LEU A 704 12.03 27.78 -8.98
N GLU A 705 10.92 28.19 -9.59
CA GLU A 705 10.86 29.23 -10.62
C GLU A 705 10.13 30.47 -10.08
N THR A 706 10.71 31.66 -10.29
CA THR A 706 10.17 32.92 -9.73
C THR A 706 9.99 34.00 -10.79
N PRO A 707 8.97 33.88 -11.67
CA PRO A 707 8.75 34.86 -12.73
C PRO A 707 8.35 36.24 -12.16
N ASN A 708 8.72 37.32 -12.86
CA ASN A 708 8.33 38.68 -12.49
C ASN A 708 6.93 39.03 -13.02
N VAL A 709 5.92 38.35 -12.49
CA VAL A 709 4.48 38.57 -12.76
C VAL A 709 3.70 38.51 -11.45
N GLY A 710 2.39 38.83 -11.51
CA GLY A 710 1.47 38.64 -10.39
C GLY A 710 1.03 37.18 -10.19
N HIS A 711 -0.15 36.98 -9.60
CA HIS A 711 -0.73 35.66 -9.33
C HIS A 711 -1.16 34.94 -10.65
N ASP A 712 -0.19 34.34 -11.34
CA ASP A 712 -0.35 33.70 -12.65
C ASP A 712 0.65 32.54 -12.86
N PHE A 713 0.42 31.72 -13.89
CA PHE A 713 1.32 30.65 -14.32
C PHE A 713 1.76 30.90 -15.77
N PRO A 714 2.83 31.67 -16.02
CA PRO A 714 3.22 32.11 -17.36
C PRO A 714 3.59 30.96 -18.32
N PRO A 715 3.41 31.14 -19.65
CA PRO A 715 3.67 30.10 -20.64
C PRO A 715 5.08 29.49 -20.58
N ASP A 716 6.13 30.31 -20.44
CA ASP A 716 7.51 29.83 -20.36
C ASP A 716 7.78 28.97 -19.12
N ILE A 717 7.18 29.34 -17.98
CA ILE A 717 7.29 28.55 -16.75
C ILE A 717 6.45 27.26 -16.84
N ARG A 718 5.29 27.29 -17.51
CA ARG A 718 4.49 26.09 -17.78
C ARG A 718 5.23 25.09 -18.67
N GLU A 719 5.83 25.54 -19.77
CA GLU A 719 6.64 24.67 -20.62
C GLU A 719 7.82 24.06 -19.84
N ALA A 720 8.50 24.86 -19.00
CA ALA A 720 9.55 24.34 -18.14
C ALA A 720 9.06 23.28 -17.14
N ALA A 721 7.82 23.42 -16.63
CA ALA A 721 7.20 22.40 -15.79
C ALA A 721 6.87 21.12 -16.58
N TYR A 722 6.40 21.24 -17.83
CA TYR A 722 6.10 20.09 -18.68
C TYR A 722 7.36 19.32 -19.11
N GLU A 723 8.42 20.04 -19.45
CA GLU A 723 9.74 19.45 -19.72
C GLU A 723 10.24 18.69 -18.49
N TRP A 724 10.16 19.31 -17.30
CA TRP A 724 10.53 18.68 -16.04
C TRP A 724 9.67 17.44 -15.73
N LEU A 725 8.35 17.50 -15.94
CA LEU A 725 7.45 16.35 -15.77
C LEU A 725 7.87 15.18 -16.68
N SER A 726 8.24 15.46 -17.93
CA SER A 726 8.72 14.45 -18.88
C SER A 726 10.07 13.83 -18.50
N GLU A 727 10.83 14.47 -17.60
CA GLU A 727 12.08 13.94 -17.06
C GLU A 727 11.85 13.06 -15.83
N VAL A 728 10.95 13.49 -14.93
CA VAL A 728 10.74 12.81 -13.65
C VAL A 728 9.73 11.66 -13.71
N LEU A 729 8.80 11.66 -14.68
CA LEU A 729 7.81 10.61 -14.91
C LEU A 729 8.20 9.65 -16.06
N ARG A 730 9.50 9.37 -16.22
CA ARG A 730 10.03 8.49 -17.28
C ARG A 730 9.85 7.00 -17.06
#